data_AF-A0A9X2XNP9-F1
#
_entry.id   AF-A0A9X2XNP9-F1
#
_cell.length_a   1.000
_cell.length_b   1.000
_cell.length_c   1.000
_cell.angle_alpha   90.00
_cell.angle_beta   90.00
_cell.angle_gamma   90.00
#
_symmetry.space_group_name_H-M   'P 1'
#
loop_
_entity.id
_entity.type
_entity.pdbx_description
1 polymer ?
#
loop_
_entity_poly.entity_id
_entity_poly.type
_entity_poly.pdbx_seq_one_letter_code
_entity_poly.pdbx_strand_id
1 'polypeptide(L)'
;MSSISNQYQIGIDVGGSHISGALVKTSETNNSNESIIHKSLDSNADAVSIVQTLCSVITELAIETQESLSVGIAMPGPFNYVQGISEIHGVGGKFSNLFGLNMAEALKTFSLLPKDSEVHFVNDAHCFAVGACHHFKAESGNVICLTLGTGFGSAFIQDGKLIEQHDNIPSAGAFYCERFKDSIADDYFSTRWFLNTYQAETGKTISSVKELALLAAHDAEARNIFIQFGENLANFLHPWLAKFECNILIIGGNIAKAWNLFGEGFQNTLSNLYNNTEVLIAGETETHIITGAAILAKEKTIHNKQMNSQSLRKTSQPLLPVQKTSNGQTEYDIFPAFELSNQKIERGFTSLAKSMGFQKTVIIDGYSGVLWNHFRAQLHAALVAEGIKPLWYDITSCLKPEDVIDEMIAENMNGNDPVFGKRYTGNLIDFFDINKLSLLQQDTSADMCILYGTGASLANWDGLLIYLDVPKNEIQYRMRAKSITNLGTTKTTENTQSYKRFYFVDWPVLNIHKQQLLPSMDIIVDEQRIDDITWMAGNDFRSALNQMLQQAIRARPWFEAGVWGGQWMKKKLTGLRQDEVNYAWSFELITPENGIVLENNNTLLEVSFDFLLYYNKVSLLGKAAERFGTEFPIRFDFLDTFDGGNLSIQCHPRTNYIKEKFGENFTQDETYYILDCADDAKVYLGFQDDIEPSKFKSALINAQKNNEEIKVEEYVQSFTAQKHDLFLIPNGTVHASGKNNLVLEISSTPYIFTFKMYDWLRLDLNGQPRPINIEHAFNNLYFDRKGDYVSSNLISHPKVIKEWNEGRVVKLPTHPEHFYTVDRYEFTNDTTIKTNGQCHCCMLVEGEEIEVIVNGKTTVFKYAETFIIPASVQEYKVLNQKGGKAYLLVAYVKNESCTSNQN
;
A
#
# COMPACT_ATOMS: atom_id res chain seq x y z
N MET A 1 -29.48 -0.76 34.14
CA MET A 1 -29.13 0.16 35.24
C MET A 1 -27.72 0.65 34.96
N SER A 2 -27.58 1.85 34.37
CA SER A 2 -26.33 2.38 33.82
C SER A 2 -26.26 3.87 34.12
N SER A 3 -25.41 4.33 35.05
CA SER A 3 -25.11 5.77 35.18
C SER A 3 -24.01 6.15 36.21
N ILE A 4 -22.94 5.36 36.48
CA ILE A 4 -21.89 5.78 37.44
C ILE A 4 -20.42 5.58 36.96
N SER A 5 -20.13 4.95 35.81
CA SER A 5 -18.80 4.38 35.54
C SER A 5 -17.79 5.22 34.72
N ASN A 6 -17.56 6.52 34.98
CA ASN A 6 -16.66 7.31 34.10
C ASN A 6 -15.98 8.56 34.72
N GLN A 7 -15.83 8.61 36.06
CA GLN A 7 -15.52 9.87 36.74
C GLN A 7 -14.02 10.23 36.79
N TYR A 8 -13.14 9.23 36.82
CA TYR A 8 -11.68 9.39 36.94
C TYR A 8 -10.95 8.90 35.69
N GLN A 9 -9.87 9.59 35.34
CA GLN A 9 -8.99 9.29 34.20
C GLN A 9 -7.54 9.42 34.66
N ILE A 10 -6.63 8.67 34.04
CA ILE A 10 -5.20 8.79 34.36
C ILE A 10 -4.57 9.83 33.43
N GLY A 11 -3.94 10.84 34.02
CA GLY A 11 -3.08 11.78 33.29
C GLY A 11 -1.62 11.53 33.65
N ILE A 12 -0.75 11.52 32.65
CA ILE A 12 0.70 11.31 32.81
C ILE A 12 1.47 12.37 32.02
N ASP A 13 2.49 12.94 32.65
CA ASP A 13 3.50 13.80 32.05
C ASP A 13 4.86 13.06 31.98
N VAL A 14 5.41 12.94 30.78
CA VAL A 14 6.67 12.23 30.53
C VAL A 14 7.80 13.24 30.32
N GLY A 15 8.49 13.54 31.41
CA GLY A 15 9.69 14.38 31.41
C GLY A 15 10.97 13.56 31.17
N GLY A 16 12.05 14.26 30.80
CA GLY A 16 13.34 13.61 30.54
C GLY A 16 14.08 13.06 31.78
N SER A 17 13.66 13.43 32.99
CA SER A 17 14.28 12.98 34.25
C SER A 17 13.32 12.29 35.20
N HIS A 18 12.02 12.40 34.95
CA HIS A 18 10.97 11.84 35.78
C HIS A 18 9.67 11.73 35.00
N ILE A 19 8.80 10.82 35.44
CA ILE A 19 7.43 10.66 34.98
C ILE A 19 6.53 11.00 36.15
N SER A 20 5.53 11.83 35.88
CA SER A 20 4.54 12.25 36.85
C SER A 20 3.16 11.81 36.42
N GLY A 21 2.34 11.37 37.36
CA GLY A 21 0.97 10.97 37.03
C GLY A 21 0.00 11.19 38.19
N ALA A 22 -1.27 11.35 37.86
CA ALA A 22 -2.34 11.44 38.85
C ALA A 22 -3.67 10.92 38.30
N LEU A 23 -4.57 10.57 39.22
CA LEU A 23 -5.98 10.37 38.94
C LEU A 23 -6.69 11.73 38.89
N VAL A 24 -7.34 11.99 37.75
CA VAL A 24 -7.97 13.27 37.44
C VAL A 24 -9.48 13.08 37.31
N LYS A 25 -10.23 13.85 38.10
CA LYS A 25 -11.69 13.84 38.09
C LYS A 25 -12.24 14.83 37.06
N THR A 26 -12.51 14.34 35.86
CA THR A 26 -12.90 15.16 34.68
C THR A 26 -14.33 15.72 34.70
N SER A 27 -15.01 15.77 35.85
CA SER A 27 -16.44 16.17 35.96
C SER A 27 -16.71 17.30 36.97
N GLU A 28 -15.71 17.71 37.76
CA GLU A 28 -15.87 18.77 38.77
C GLU A 28 -14.91 19.93 38.48
N THR A 29 -15.43 21.15 38.59
CA THR A 29 -14.69 22.41 38.34
C THR A 29 -13.69 22.78 39.44
N ASN A 30 -13.55 21.94 40.47
CA ASN A 30 -12.60 22.13 41.56
C ASN A 30 -11.54 21.02 41.48
N ASN A 31 -10.34 21.39 41.02
CA ASN A 31 -9.17 20.54 40.95
C ASN A 31 -8.78 20.02 42.34
N SER A 32 -9.27 18.84 42.71
CA SER A 32 -8.53 17.97 43.61
C SER A 32 -8.03 16.80 42.77
N ASN A 33 -6.87 17.00 42.12
CA ASN A 33 -6.08 15.84 41.73
C ASN A 33 -5.81 15.03 42.99
N GLU A 34 -5.90 13.72 42.90
CA GLU A 34 -5.32 12.87 43.95
C GLU A 34 -3.79 13.10 43.98
N SER A 35 -3.11 12.59 45.00
CA SER A 35 -1.66 12.83 45.15
C SER A 35 -0.89 12.49 43.87
N ILE A 36 -0.16 13.47 43.32
CA ILE A 36 0.71 13.26 42.16
C ILE A 36 1.82 12.29 42.57
N ILE A 37 1.97 11.21 41.81
CA ILE A 37 3.11 10.29 41.95
C ILE A 37 4.23 10.73 41.02
N HIS A 38 5.47 10.65 41.50
CA HIS A 38 6.66 10.95 40.73
C HIS A 38 7.60 9.74 40.74
N LYS A 39 8.04 9.31 39.54
CA LYS A 39 9.07 8.27 39.40
C LYS A 39 10.24 8.80 38.59
N SER A 40 11.46 8.55 39.07
CA SER A 40 12.68 8.91 38.35
C SER A 40 12.76 8.15 37.03
N LEU A 41 13.25 8.80 35.98
CA LEU A 41 13.40 8.23 34.65
C LEU A 41 14.73 8.70 34.06
N ASP A 42 15.49 7.78 33.46
CA ASP A 42 16.58 8.14 32.57
C ASP A 42 16.08 8.07 31.12
N SER A 43 15.95 9.22 30.46
CA SER A 43 15.49 9.28 29.07
C SER A 43 16.46 8.66 28.06
N ASN A 44 17.67 8.31 28.48
CA ASN A 44 18.68 7.63 27.66
C ASN A 44 18.77 6.13 27.96
N ALA A 45 17.94 5.61 28.87
CA ALA A 45 17.87 4.17 29.13
C ALA A 45 17.36 3.40 27.90
N ASP A 46 17.51 2.08 27.93
CA ASP A 46 16.91 1.20 26.94
C ASP A 46 15.37 1.30 26.95
N ALA A 47 14.75 0.88 25.85
CA ALA A 47 13.33 1.05 25.63
C ALA A 47 12.50 0.27 26.66
N VAL A 48 12.93 -0.95 27.00
CA VAL A 48 12.28 -1.77 28.04
C VAL A 48 12.27 -1.03 29.37
N SER A 49 13.39 -0.45 29.81
CA SER A 49 13.49 0.29 31.07
C SER A 49 12.56 1.52 31.11
N ILE A 50 12.49 2.27 30.01
CA ILE A 50 11.59 3.43 29.89
C ILE A 50 10.12 2.98 29.94
N VAL A 51 9.75 1.95 29.16
CA VAL A 51 8.39 1.38 29.11
C VAL A 51 8.00 0.82 30.48
N GLN A 52 8.88 0.11 31.18
CA GLN A 52 8.61 -0.42 32.52
C GLN A 52 8.37 0.68 33.54
N THR A 53 9.13 1.77 33.47
CA THR A 53 8.94 2.92 34.36
C THR A 53 7.55 3.54 34.14
N LEU A 54 7.16 3.77 32.89
CA LEU A 54 5.81 4.23 32.51
C LEU A 54 4.72 3.27 33.01
N CYS A 55 4.84 1.97 32.72
CA CYS A 55 3.90 0.94 33.15
C CYS A 55 3.75 0.89 34.68
N SER A 56 4.83 1.14 35.42
CA SER A 56 4.78 1.17 36.88
C SER A 56 4.00 2.35 37.43
N VAL A 57 4.02 3.52 36.77
CA VAL A 57 3.18 4.68 37.13
C VAL A 57 1.72 4.36 36.83
N ILE A 58 1.44 3.87 35.62
CA ILE A 58 0.09 3.50 35.17
C ILE A 58 -0.53 2.45 36.11
N THR A 59 0.22 1.41 36.45
CA THR A 59 -0.28 0.29 37.27
C THR A 59 -0.58 0.74 38.69
N GLU A 60 0.25 1.60 39.27
CA GLU A 60 0.04 2.16 40.62
C GLU A 60 -1.26 2.96 40.70
N LEU A 61 -1.49 3.86 39.73
CA LEU A 61 -2.72 4.66 39.64
C LEU A 61 -3.96 3.82 39.28
N ALA A 62 -3.80 2.77 38.48
CA ALA A 62 -4.92 1.91 38.08
C ALA A 62 -5.43 1.04 39.22
N ILE A 63 -4.55 0.56 40.13
CA ILE A 63 -4.93 -0.25 41.29
C ILE A 63 -5.90 0.51 42.22
N GLU A 64 -5.76 1.82 42.32
CA GLU A 64 -6.56 2.67 43.22
C GLU A 64 -8.04 2.77 42.81
N THR A 65 -8.38 2.51 41.54
CA THR A 65 -9.74 2.77 41.01
C THR A 65 -10.56 1.52 40.69
N GLN A 66 -9.94 0.37 40.42
CA GLN A 66 -10.61 -0.90 40.04
C GLN A 66 -11.60 -0.83 38.86
N GLU A 67 -11.57 0.23 38.04
CA GLU A 67 -12.49 0.44 36.90
C GLU A 67 -11.74 0.53 35.54
N SER A 68 -12.48 0.50 34.43
CA SER A 68 -11.92 0.77 33.09
C SER A 68 -11.61 2.26 32.96
N LEU A 69 -10.38 2.59 32.57
CA LEU A 69 -9.86 3.97 32.54
C LEU A 69 -9.34 4.31 31.14
N SER A 70 -9.48 5.57 30.74
CA SER A 70 -8.65 6.15 29.69
C SER A 70 -7.37 6.72 30.31
N VAL A 71 -6.23 6.43 29.69
CA VAL A 71 -4.90 6.88 30.09
C VAL A 71 -4.42 7.90 29.07
N GLY A 72 -4.24 9.15 29.48
CA GLY A 72 -3.62 10.19 28.69
C GLY A 72 -2.15 10.33 29.02
N ILE A 73 -1.29 10.22 28.01
CA ILE A 73 0.16 10.35 28.16
C ILE A 73 0.62 11.58 27.35
N ALA A 74 1.02 12.63 28.05
CA ALA A 74 1.71 13.77 27.47
C ALA A 74 3.15 13.34 27.14
N MET A 75 3.45 13.27 25.85
CA MET A 75 4.75 12.82 25.33
C MET A 75 5.37 13.91 24.45
N PRO A 76 6.67 14.23 24.62
CA PRO A 76 7.35 15.17 23.74
C PRO A 76 7.40 14.65 22.29
N GLY A 77 7.36 15.56 21.34
CA GLY A 77 7.50 15.26 19.91
C GLY A 77 8.97 15.27 19.43
N PRO A 78 9.23 14.90 18.16
CA PRO A 78 8.27 14.40 17.17
C PRO A 78 7.75 12.99 17.51
N PHE A 79 6.46 12.74 17.32
CA PHE A 79 5.80 11.50 17.73
C PHE A 79 4.52 11.30 16.90
N ASN A 80 4.24 10.08 16.45
CA ASN A 80 2.96 9.75 15.84
C ASN A 80 1.92 9.50 16.94
N TYR A 81 1.27 10.58 17.38
CA TYR A 81 0.34 10.57 18.50
C TYR A 81 -0.93 9.74 18.26
N VAL A 82 -1.28 9.50 16.99
CA VAL A 82 -2.46 8.70 16.62
C VAL A 82 -2.17 7.20 16.77
N GLN A 83 -1.03 6.75 16.25
CA GLN A 83 -0.66 5.33 16.29
C GLN A 83 0.13 4.94 17.56
N GLY A 84 0.62 5.93 18.31
CA GLY A 84 1.43 5.68 19.50
C GLY A 84 2.87 5.30 19.18
N ILE A 85 3.43 5.79 18.07
CA ILE A 85 4.78 5.42 17.60
C ILE A 85 5.74 6.59 17.85
N SER A 86 6.88 6.31 18.46
CA SER A 86 7.90 7.33 18.71
C SER A 86 8.67 7.65 17.43
N GLU A 87 8.74 8.93 17.10
CA GLU A 87 9.58 9.46 16.02
C GLU A 87 10.68 10.36 16.58
N ILE A 88 10.88 10.36 17.90
CA ILE A 88 11.73 11.30 18.63
C ILE A 88 13.19 11.07 18.23
N HIS A 89 13.78 12.06 17.57
CA HIS A 89 15.21 12.11 17.26
C HIS A 89 15.68 13.56 17.21
N GLY A 90 16.94 13.81 17.56
CA GLY A 90 17.53 15.16 17.51
C GLY A 90 17.07 16.14 18.61
N VAL A 91 16.21 15.72 19.54
CA VAL A 91 15.68 16.56 20.63
C VAL A 91 16.55 16.46 21.89
N GLY A 92 17.76 17.00 21.83
CA GLY A 92 18.69 17.06 22.98
C GLY A 92 19.17 15.69 23.48
N GLY A 93 19.12 14.66 22.63
CA GLY A 93 19.56 13.29 22.94
C GLY A 93 18.58 12.44 23.75
N LYS A 94 17.45 13.00 24.19
CA LYS A 94 16.47 12.31 25.03
C LYS A 94 15.57 11.39 24.21
N PHE A 95 15.23 10.23 24.77
CA PHE A 95 14.29 9.26 24.20
C PHE A 95 14.66 8.70 22.83
N SER A 96 15.90 8.90 22.36
CA SER A 96 16.34 8.42 21.04
C SER A 96 16.23 6.91 20.88
N ASN A 97 16.38 6.15 21.98
CA ASN A 97 16.27 4.69 21.98
C ASN A 97 14.84 4.18 21.75
N LEU A 98 13.85 5.08 21.74
CA LEU A 98 12.46 4.76 21.42
C LEU A 98 12.15 4.94 19.93
N PHE A 99 13.09 5.44 19.11
CA PHE A 99 12.78 5.75 17.70
C PHE A 99 12.22 4.53 16.96
N GLY A 100 11.07 4.70 16.31
CA GLY A 100 10.33 3.65 15.62
C GLY A 100 9.47 2.76 16.51
N LEU A 101 9.63 2.78 17.84
CA LEU A 101 8.90 1.91 18.75
C LEU A 101 7.42 2.28 18.84
N ASN A 102 6.55 1.28 18.68
CA ASN A 102 5.13 1.36 18.98
C ASN A 102 4.92 1.31 20.51
N MET A 103 5.01 2.49 21.13
CA MET A 103 4.85 2.70 22.56
C MET A 103 3.45 2.29 23.05
N ALA A 104 2.40 2.53 22.25
CA ALA A 104 1.05 2.13 22.61
C ALA A 104 0.93 0.61 22.81
N GLU A 105 1.51 -0.18 21.91
CA GLU A 105 1.52 -1.63 22.05
C GLU A 105 2.42 -2.08 23.20
N ALA A 106 3.61 -1.50 23.33
CA ALA A 106 4.53 -1.84 24.42
C ALA A 106 3.86 -1.63 25.79
N LEU A 107 3.20 -0.49 26.00
CA LEU A 107 2.48 -0.24 27.25
C LEU A 107 1.38 -1.27 27.52
N LYS A 108 0.60 -1.67 26.51
CA LYS A 108 -0.41 -2.74 26.66
C LYS A 108 0.21 -4.10 27.02
N THR A 109 1.41 -4.37 26.52
CA THR A 109 2.13 -5.62 26.75
C THR A 109 2.69 -5.72 28.18
N PHE A 110 3.23 -4.62 28.69
CA PHE A 110 3.98 -4.59 29.95
C PHE A 110 3.16 -4.09 31.14
N SER A 111 2.07 -3.37 30.93
CA SER A 111 1.19 -2.90 32.02
C SER A 111 0.18 -3.96 32.45
N LEU A 112 -0.33 -3.83 33.68
CA LEU A 112 -1.42 -4.65 34.20
C LEU A 112 -2.79 -3.98 34.00
N LEU A 113 -2.94 -3.22 32.92
CA LEU A 113 -4.19 -2.52 32.62
C LEU A 113 -5.33 -3.52 32.32
N PRO A 114 -6.57 -3.22 32.73
CA PRO A 114 -7.75 -3.93 32.26
C PRO A 114 -7.82 -3.97 30.73
N LYS A 115 -8.37 -5.06 30.18
CA LYS A 115 -8.41 -5.33 28.73
C LYS A 115 -9.08 -4.22 27.89
N ASP A 116 -9.99 -3.46 28.49
CA ASP A 116 -10.76 -2.40 27.83
C ASP A 116 -10.21 -0.99 28.07
N SER A 117 -9.04 -0.86 28.72
CA SER A 117 -8.39 0.43 28.93
C SER A 117 -7.77 0.95 27.63
N GLU A 118 -7.96 2.24 27.36
CA GLU A 118 -7.37 2.90 26.19
C GLU A 118 -6.23 3.82 26.60
N VAL A 119 -5.12 3.75 25.87
CA VAL A 119 -3.96 4.62 26.06
C VAL A 119 -3.88 5.59 24.89
N HIS A 120 -3.86 6.89 25.19
CA HIS A 120 -3.82 7.96 24.22
C HIS A 120 -2.57 8.80 24.43
N PHE A 121 -1.74 8.90 23.39
CA PHE A 121 -0.63 9.84 23.39
C PHE A 121 -1.10 11.20 22.89
N VAL A 122 -0.57 12.25 23.51
CA VAL A 122 -0.86 13.63 23.16
C VAL A 122 0.41 14.46 23.34
N ASN A 123 0.55 15.52 22.54
CA ASN A 123 1.62 16.48 22.70
C ASN A 123 1.53 17.19 24.07
N ASP A 124 2.67 17.41 24.72
CA ASP A 124 2.79 18.03 26.04
C ASP A 124 2.32 19.49 26.09
N ALA A 125 2.60 20.28 25.06
CA ALA A 125 2.09 21.65 24.95
C ALA A 125 0.56 21.68 24.76
N HIS A 126 0.00 20.72 24.02
CA HIS A 126 -1.46 20.59 23.86
C HIS A 126 -2.13 20.20 25.19
N CYS A 127 -1.53 19.25 25.92
CA CYS A 127 -1.98 18.88 27.26
C CYS A 127 -1.93 20.07 28.21
N PHE A 128 -0.82 20.82 28.23
CA PHE A 128 -0.73 22.04 29.03
C PHE A 128 -1.86 23.01 28.69
N ALA A 129 -2.11 23.26 27.40
CA ALA A 129 -3.10 24.22 26.95
C ALA A 129 -4.52 23.87 27.39
N VAL A 130 -4.93 22.62 27.19
CA VAL A 130 -6.26 22.13 27.61
C VAL A 130 -6.40 22.18 29.12
N GLY A 131 -5.40 21.70 29.87
CA GLY A 131 -5.46 21.71 31.33
C GLY A 131 -5.45 23.13 31.91
N ALA A 132 -4.66 24.04 31.34
CA ALA A 132 -4.59 25.43 31.78
C ALA A 132 -5.86 26.22 31.42
N CYS A 133 -6.40 26.04 30.21
CA CYS A 133 -7.69 26.62 29.85
C CYS A 133 -8.81 26.15 30.78
N HIS A 134 -8.82 24.86 31.12
CA HIS A 134 -9.78 24.30 32.05
C HIS A 134 -9.66 24.91 33.45
N HIS A 135 -8.43 25.05 33.95
CA HIS A 135 -8.16 25.64 35.26
C HIS A 135 -8.58 27.12 35.34
N PHE A 136 -8.25 27.91 34.33
CA PHE A 136 -8.55 29.35 34.29
C PHE A 136 -9.96 29.67 33.76
N LYS A 137 -10.75 28.66 33.36
CA LYS A 137 -12.08 28.82 32.75
C LYS A 137 -12.05 29.70 31.50
N ALA A 138 -11.03 29.49 30.67
CA ALA A 138 -10.74 30.28 29.48
C ALA A 138 -11.36 29.68 28.20
N GLU A 139 -12.20 28.64 28.31
CA GLU A 139 -12.65 27.86 27.15
C GLU A 139 -13.49 28.67 26.15
N SER A 140 -14.15 29.75 26.58
CA SER A 140 -14.99 30.57 25.69
C SER A 140 -14.22 31.61 24.86
N GLY A 141 -12.90 31.70 24.98
CA GLY A 141 -12.08 32.71 24.29
C GLY A 141 -11.18 32.13 23.19
N ASN A 142 -10.57 33.02 22.41
CA ASN A 142 -9.41 32.70 21.58
C ASN A 142 -8.18 32.73 22.49
N VAL A 143 -7.64 31.55 22.81
CA VAL A 143 -6.56 31.38 23.78
C VAL A 143 -5.29 30.93 23.08
N ILE A 144 -4.17 31.57 23.41
CA ILE A 144 -2.83 31.10 23.08
C ILE A 144 -2.17 30.61 24.36
N CYS A 145 -1.66 29.39 24.35
CA CYS A 145 -0.94 28.82 25.48
C CYS A 145 0.53 28.63 25.11
N LEU A 146 1.44 29.01 26.00
CA LEU A 146 2.89 28.88 25.82
C LEU A 146 3.51 28.06 26.93
N THR A 147 4.46 27.20 26.58
CA THR A 147 5.32 26.48 27.53
C THR A 147 6.77 26.91 27.31
N LEU A 148 7.30 27.66 28.28
CA LEU A 148 8.67 28.21 28.25
C LEU A 148 9.59 27.36 29.14
N GLY A 149 10.53 26.63 28.54
CA GLY A 149 11.39 25.71 29.27
C GLY A 149 12.72 25.45 28.58
N THR A 150 13.04 24.17 28.36
CA THR A 150 14.21 23.78 27.56
C THR A 150 14.05 24.14 26.09
N GLY A 151 12.81 24.21 25.61
CA GLY A 151 12.40 24.72 24.31
C GLY A 151 11.16 25.59 24.43
N PHE A 152 10.56 25.92 23.29
CA PHE A 152 9.41 26.79 23.15
C PHE A 152 8.19 26.05 22.59
N GLY A 153 7.29 25.60 23.47
CA GLY A 153 6.03 24.98 23.06
C GLY A 153 4.89 26.00 23.00
N SER A 154 3.92 25.74 22.13
CA SER A 154 2.72 26.55 22.03
C SER A 154 1.53 25.74 21.55
N ALA A 155 0.34 26.21 21.86
CA ALA A 155 -0.92 25.64 21.38
C ALA A 155 -1.99 26.73 21.26
N PHE A 156 -2.99 26.47 20.43
CA PHE A 156 -4.09 27.39 20.15
C PHE A 156 -5.42 26.74 20.51
N ILE A 157 -6.26 27.47 21.22
CA ILE A 157 -7.60 27.03 21.58
C ILE A 157 -8.61 28.09 21.13
N GLN A 158 -9.69 27.64 20.49
CA GLN A 158 -10.80 28.47 20.07
C GLN A 158 -12.09 27.71 20.38
N ASP A 159 -13.06 28.39 21.03
CA ASP A 159 -14.34 27.81 21.44
C ASP A 159 -14.19 26.48 22.21
N GLY A 160 -13.18 26.43 23.08
CA GLY A 160 -12.87 25.29 23.95
C GLY A 160 -12.23 24.12 23.24
N LYS A 161 -11.88 24.27 21.95
CA LYS A 161 -11.28 23.22 21.13
C LYS A 161 -9.86 23.57 20.76
N LEU A 162 -8.98 22.59 20.81
CA LEU A 162 -7.63 22.69 20.28
C LEU A 162 -7.68 22.85 18.75
N ILE A 163 -6.91 23.81 18.24
CA ILE A 163 -6.80 24.11 16.81
C ILE A 163 -5.37 23.87 16.36
N GLU A 164 -5.19 22.94 15.42
CA GLU A 164 -3.87 22.59 14.87
C GLU A 164 -3.65 23.17 13.46
N GLN A 165 -4.73 23.56 12.77
CA GLN A 165 -4.69 24.18 11.44
C GLN A 165 -5.74 25.29 11.34
N HIS A 166 -5.29 26.49 10.98
CA HIS A 166 -6.15 27.65 10.74
C HIS A 166 -5.37 28.75 9.99
N ASP A 167 -6.03 29.53 9.14
CA ASP A 167 -5.38 30.60 8.37
C ASP A 167 -4.71 31.67 9.25
N ASN A 168 -5.18 31.79 10.50
CA ASN A 168 -4.73 32.79 11.47
C ASN A 168 -3.65 32.31 12.46
N ILE A 169 -3.18 31.06 12.35
CA ILE A 169 -2.09 30.52 13.16
C ILE A 169 -0.89 30.14 12.26
N PRO A 170 0.28 29.81 12.82
CA PRO A 170 1.40 29.25 12.05
C PRO A 170 0.99 28.02 11.24
N SER A 171 1.61 27.80 10.07
CA SER A 171 1.32 26.62 9.25
C SER A 171 1.66 25.31 9.96
N ALA A 172 2.65 25.34 10.84
CA ALA A 172 3.03 24.22 11.70
C ALA A 172 2.10 24.03 12.92
N GLY A 173 1.10 24.90 13.11
CA GLY A 173 0.21 24.87 14.28
C GLY A 173 0.89 25.23 15.61
N ALA A 174 2.16 25.63 15.58
CA ALA A 174 2.98 25.95 16.75
C ALA A 174 4.06 26.99 16.40
N PHE A 175 4.65 27.63 17.42
CA PHE A 175 5.60 28.72 17.24
C PHE A 175 7.06 28.32 17.13
N TYR A 176 7.46 27.11 17.53
CA TYR A 176 8.89 26.75 17.73
C TYR A 176 9.78 26.99 16.48
N CYS A 177 9.26 26.71 15.29
CA CYS A 177 9.98 26.85 14.01
C CYS A 177 9.76 28.20 13.32
N GLU A 178 8.95 29.09 13.89
CA GLU A 178 8.70 30.41 13.31
C GLU A 178 9.96 31.26 13.36
N ARG A 179 10.20 32.03 12.29
CA ARG A 179 11.39 32.86 12.21
C ARG A 179 11.29 34.04 13.17
N PHE A 180 12.34 34.27 13.95
CA PHE A 180 12.47 35.44 14.80
C PHE A 180 13.90 35.98 14.76
N LYS A 181 14.04 37.23 14.31
CA LYS A 181 15.34 37.88 14.05
C LYS A 181 16.21 37.00 13.14
N ASP A 182 17.39 36.62 13.63
CA ASP A 182 18.41 35.88 12.86
C ASP A 182 18.27 34.35 12.96
N SER A 183 17.31 33.82 13.73
CA SER A 183 17.08 32.38 13.85
C SER A 183 15.58 32.03 13.97
N ILE A 184 15.26 30.84 14.49
CA ILE A 184 13.91 30.40 14.84
C ILE A 184 13.54 30.78 16.29
N ALA A 185 12.25 30.81 16.59
CA ALA A 185 11.71 31.20 17.89
C ALA A 185 12.20 30.30 19.03
N ASP A 186 12.36 28.99 18.81
CA ASP A 186 12.88 28.05 19.82
C ASP A 186 14.30 28.42 20.32
N ASP A 187 15.13 29.00 19.45
CA ASP A 187 16.48 29.45 19.84
C ASP A 187 16.46 30.70 20.75
N TYR A 188 15.36 31.48 20.72
CA TYR A 188 15.21 32.70 21.50
C TYR A 188 14.38 32.51 22.78
N PHE A 189 13.40 31.61 22.75
CA PHE A 189 12.44 31.42 23.84
C PHE A 189 12.68 30.13 24.61
N SER A 190 13.95 29.88 24.95
CA SER A 190 14.40 28.66 25.61
C SER A 190 15.48 28.93 26.66
N THR A 191 15.76 27.90 27.45
CA THR A 191 16.86 27.91 28.43
C THR A 191 18.21 28.19 27.75
N ARG A 192 18.44 27.63 26.54
CA ARG A 192 19.69 27.87 25.78
C ARG A 192 19.94 29.36 25.55
N TRP A 193 18.89 30.11 25.22
CA TRP A 193 19.03 31.55 24.97
C TRP A 193 19.59 32.28 26.19
N PHE A 194 19.06 32.00 27.38
CA PHE A 194 19.54 32.60 28.63
C PHE A 194 21.00 32.25 28.92
N LEU A 195 21.38 30.97 28.77
CA LEU A 195 22.74 30.51 29.02
C LEU A 195 23.74 31.19 28.05
N ASN A 196 23.42 31.19 26.76
CA ASN A 196 24.27 31.75 25.71
C ASN A 196 24.38 33.27 25.81
N THR A 197 23.27 33.97 26.05
CA THR A 197 23.23 35.43 26.15
C THR A 197 23.99 35.91 27.38
N TYR A 198 23.79 35.29 28.54
CA TYR A 198 24.55 35.67 29.74
C TYR A 198 26.05 35.43 29.58
N GLN A 199 26.45 34.33 28.94
CA GLN A 199 27.84 34.07 28.63
C GLN A 199 28.41 35.09 27.64
N ALA A 200 27.66 35.46 26.61
CA ALA A 200 28.09 36.44 25.62
C ALA A 200 28.25 37.85 26.22
N GLU A 201 27.34 38.26 27.11
CA GLU A 201 27.34 39.62 27.69
C GLU A 201 28.34 39.76 28.85
N THR A 202 28.55 38.70 29.64
CA THR A 202 29.34 38.79 30.90
C THR A 202 30.65 38.00 30.86
N GLY A 203 30.82 37.08 29.91
CA GLY A 203 31.92 36.12 29.87
C GLY A 203 31.81 34.99 30.90
N LYS A 204 30.76 34.96 31.74
CA LYS A 204 30.54 33.95 32.79
C LYS A 204 29.56 32.88 32.33
N THR A 205 29.72 31.65 32.81
CA THR A 205 28.79 30.55 32.54
C THR A 205 27.85 30.32 33.72
N ILE A 206 26.64 29.85 33.40
CA ILE A 206 25.62 29.41 34.36
C ILE A 206 25.10 28.04 33.90
N SER A 207 24.53 27.28 34.82
CA SER A 207 24.03 25.94 34.58
C SER A 207 22.51 25.88 34.32
N SER A 208 21.75 26.90 34.74
CA SER A 208 20.29 26.94 34.59
C SER A 208 19.70 28.35 34.66
N VAL A 209 18.49 28.54 34.13
CA VAL A 209 17.73 29.80 34.29
C VAL A 209 17.41 30.09 35.76
N LYS A 210 17.24 29.06 36.60
CA LYS A 210 17.03 29.22 38.04
C LYS A 210 18.24 29.89 38.71
N GLU A 211 19.45 29.51 38.32
CA GLU A 211 20.68 30.15 38.80
C GLU A 211 20.72 31.62 38.38
N LEU A 212 20.41 31.92 37.11
CA LEU A 212 20.34 33.31 36.62
C LEU A 212 19.29 34.15 37.36
N ALA A 213 18.11 33.57 37.62
CA ALA A 213 17.04 34.24 38.36
C ALA A 213 17.45 34.61 39.80
N LEU A 214 18.24 33.74 40.46
CA LEU A 214 18.81 34.06 41.78
C LEU A 214 19.84 35.19 41.70
N LEU A 215 20.66 35.24 40.63
CA LEU A 215 21.62 36.31 40.40
C LEU A 215 20.95 37.67 40.14
N ALA A 216 19.81 37.69 39.45
CA ALA A 216 19.08 38.91 39.08
C ALA A 216 18.64 39.78 40.30
N ALA A 217 18.69 39.24 41.51
CA ALA A 217 18.50 40.01 42.74
C ALA A 217 19.61 41.05 42.97
N HIS A 218 20.84 40.75 42.54
CA HIS A 218 22.06 41.52 42.85
C HIS A 218 22.95 41.81 41.64
N ASP A 219 22.62 41.28 40.46
CA ASP A 219 23.35 41.44 39.19
C ASP A 219 22.45 42.18 38.18
N ALA A 220 22.91 43.35 37.72
CA ALA A 220 22.14 44.24 36.86
C ALA A 220 22.06 43.69 35.43
N GLU A 221 23.15 43.09 34.93
CA GLU A 221 23.21 42.40 33.64
C GLU A 221 22.23 41.22 33.62
N ALA A 222 22.22 40.38 34.66
CA ALA A 222 21.28 39.25 34.76
C ALA A 222 19.81 39.72 34.74
N ARG A 223 19.49 40.83 35.41
CA ARG A 223 18.15 41.43 35.37
C ARG A 223 17.80 41.97 33.98
N ASN A 224 18.75 42.63 33.32
CA ASN A 224 18.56 43.18 31.99
C ASN A 224 18.26 42.09 30.95
N ILE A 225 18.90 40.92 31.06
CA ILE A 225 18.63 39.78 30.19
C ILE A 225 17.18 39.27 30.33
N PHE A 226 16.62 39.22 31.55
CA PHE A 226 15.21 38.89 31.74
C PHE A 226 14.28 39.94 31.13
N ILE A 227 14.57 41.24 31.31
CA ILE A 227 13.78 42.32 30.68
C ILE A 227 13.80 42.17 29.16
N GLN A 228 14.99 42.00 28.57
CA GLN A 228 15.19 41.80 27.14
C GLN A 228 14.46 40.54 26.62
N PHE A 229 14.45 39.45 27.40
CA PHE A 229 13.67 38.26 27.08
C PHE A 229 12.18 38.58 26.97
N GLY A 230 11.63 39.31 27.94
CA GLY A 230 10.23 39.75 27.94
C GLY A 230 9.91 40.64 26.73
N GLU A 231 10.77 41.61 26.42
CA GLU A 231 10.62 42.48 25.24
C GLU A 231 10.64 41.68 23.94
N ASN A 232 11.59 40.74 23.79
CA ASN A 232 11.68 39.86 22.63
C ASN A 232 10.42 39.01 22.46
N LEU A 233 9.91 38.43 23.55
CA LEU A 233 8.73 37.58 23.54
C LEU A 233 7.48 38.39 23.13
N ALA A 234 7.33 39.61 23.64
CA ALA A 234 6.23 40.50 23.27
C ALA A 234 6.27 40.88 21.78
N ASN A 235 7.46 41.24 21.27
CA ASN A 235 7.65 41.57 19.85
C ASN A 235 7.35 40.39 18.93
N PHE A 236 7.75 39.18 19.32
CA PHE A 236 7.46 37.97 18.56
C PHE A 236 5.96 37.63 18.56
N LEU A 237 5.30 37.69 19.72
CA LEU A 237 3.91 37.27 19.86
C LEU A 237 2.91 38.26 19.29
N HIS A 238 3.20 39.57 19.32
CA HIS A 238 2.29 40.63 18.87
C HIS A 238 1.56 40.34 17.54
N PRO A 239 2.25 40.03 16.42
CA PRO A 239 1.57 39.78 15.14
C PRO A 239 0.62 38.59 15.22
N TRP A 240 0.95 37.56 16.00
CA TRP A 240 0.14 36.35 16.17
C TRP A 240 -1.05 36.57 17.09
N LEU A 241 -0.87 37.32 18.19
CA LEU A 241 -1.95 37.72 19.09
C LEU A 241 -3.02 38.52 18.34
N ALA A 242 -2.58 39.45 17.47
CA ALA A 242 -3.49 40.22 16.64
C ALA A 242 -4.17 39.37 15.56
N LYS A 243 -3.42 38.53 14.85
CA LYS A 243 -3.95 37.69 13.76
C LYS A 243 -4.97 36.67 14.24
N PHE A 244 -4.71 36.04 15.38
CA PHE A 244 -5.61 35.05 16.00
C PHE A 244 -6.72 35.71 16.84
N GLU A 245 -6.76 37.04 16.92
CA GLU A 245 -7.69 37.80 17.78
C GLU A 245 -7.68 37.28 19.23
N CYS A 246 -6.47 37.01 19.74
CA CYS A 246 -6.26 36.35 21.02
C CYS A 246 -6.77 37.23 22.18
N ASN A 247 -7.71 36.70 22.96
CA ASN A 247 -8.26 37.37 24.15
C ASN A 247 -7.49 36.99 25.41
N ILE A 248 -6.93 35.78 25.48
CA ILE A 248 -6.24 35.26 26.67
C ILE A 248 -4.93 34.60 26.25
N LEU A 249 -3.81 35.04 26.83
CA LEU A 249 -2.50 34.43 26.70
C LEU A 249 -2.13 33.75 28.01
N ILE A 250 -1.97 32.42 27.99
CA ILE A 250 -1.58 31.65 29.17
C ILE A 250 -0.12 31.20 29.03
N ILE A 251 0.73 31.55 29.98
CA ILE A 251 2.16 31.23 29.96
C ILE A 251 2.50 30.30 31.12
N GLY A 252 3.05 29.12 30.78
CA GLY A 252 3.59 28.15 31.72
C GLY A 252 5.03 27.75 31.36
N GLY A 253 5.51 26.69 32.00
CA GLY A 253 6.87 26.17 31.88
C GLY A 253 7.81 26.67 32.98
N ASN A 254 8.99 26.06 33.06
CA ASN A 254 9.96 26.37 34.12
C ASN A 254 10.49 27.81 34.06
N ILE A 255 10.54 28.44 32.88
CA ILE A 255 10.94 29.85 32.74
C ILE A 255 9.82 30.77 33.24
N ALA A 256 8.55 30.40 33.09
CA ALA A 256 7.42 31.22 33.56
C ALA A 256 7.44 31.47 35.09
N LYS A 257 8.12 30.61 35.87
CA LYS A 257 8.36 30.82 37.31
C LYS A 257 9.18 32.09 37.59
N ALA A 258 9.91 32.62 36.60
CA ALA A 258 10.64 33.88 36.67
C ALA A 258 9.83 35.07 36.11
N TRP A 259 8.50 34.97 35.99
CA TRP A 259 7.64 36.03 35.45
C TRP A 259 7.85 37.38 36.14
N ASN A 260 8.14 37.38 37.44
CA ASN A 260 8.45 38.60 38.19
C ASN A 260 9.71 39.34 37.69
N LEU A 261 10.55 38.71 36.87
CA LEU A 261 11.78 39.28 36.33
C LEU A 261 11.64 39.76 34.87
N PHE A 262 10.84 39.08 34.04
CA PHE A 262 10.67 39.43 32.61
C PHE A 262 9.29 39.98 32.27
N GLY A 263 8.30 39.79 33.14
CA GLY A 263 6.91 40.16 32.92
C GLY A 263 6.70 41.66 32.72
N GLU A 264 7.48 42.50 33.43
CA GLU A 264 7.45 43.95 33.25
C GLU A 264 7.89 44.35 31.83
N GLY A 265 9.03 43.83 31.35
CA GLY A 265 9.52 44.07 29.98
C GLY A 265 8.52 43.59 28.93
N PHE A 266 7.91 42.41 29.16
CA PHE A 266 6.87 41.87 28.31
C PHE A 266 5.61 42.75 28.27
N GLN A 267 5.03 43.08 29.42
CA GLN A 267 3.78 43.84 29.51
C GLN A 267 3.92 45.27 29.01
N ASN A 268 5.02 45.95 29.32
CA ASN A 268 5.28 47.31 28.83
C ASN A 268 5.41 47.33 27.31
N THR A 269 6.11 46.35 26.74
CA THR A 269 6.27 46.24 25.29
C THR A 269 4.96 45.86 24.61
N LEU A 270 4.27 44.84 25.14
CA LEU A 270 3.03 44.35 24.56
C LEU A 270 1.94 45.43 24.61
N SER A 271 1.75 46.13 25.73
CA SER A 271 0.70 47.17 25.87
C SER A 271 0.87 48.32 24.86
N ASN A 272 2.11 48.61 24.45
CA ASN A 272 2.40 49.59 23.42
C ASN A 272 2.08 49.10 21.99
N LEU A 273 2.04 47.78 21.78
CA LEU A 273 1.81 47.15 20.48
C LEU A 273 0.36 46.63 20.32
N TYR A 274 -0.23 46.07 21.38
CA TYR A 274 -1.54 45.41 21.38
C TYR A 274 -2.11 45.27 22.80
N ASN A 275 -3.32 45.76 23.05
CA ASN A 275 -3.91 45.86 24.40
C ASN A 275 -5.20 45.05 24.59
N ASN A 276 -5.49 44.08 23.73
CA ASN A 276 -6.73 43.29 23.74
C ASN A 276 -6.56 41.87 24.33
N THR A 277 -5.42 41.57 24.95
CA THR A 277 -5.11 40.24 25.49
C THR A 277 -4.86 40.29 26.99
N GLU A 278 -5.59 39.48 27.75
CA GLU A 278 -5.31 39.20 29.15
C GLU A 278 -4.18 38.17 29.28
N VAL A 279 -3.21 38.40 30.16
CA VAL A 279 -2.05 37.50 30.36
C VAL A 279 -2.17 36.78 31.69
N LEU A 280 -2.23 35.45 31.64
CA LEU A 280 -2.34 34.57 32.81
C LEU A 280 -1.09 33.70 32.95
N ILE A 281 -0.59 33.52 34.17
CA ILE A 281 0.62 32.74 34.46
C ILE A 281 0.26 31.47 35.20
N ALA A 282 0.59 30.33 34.61
CA ALA A 282 0.35 29.01 35.19
C ALA A 282 1.53 28.59 36.08
N GLY A 283 1.42 28.80 37.41
CA GLY A 283 2.48 28.48 38.37
C GLY A 283 2.83 26.99 38.49
N GLU A 284 1.87 26.11 38.25
CA GLU A 284 1.96 24.64 38.40
C GLU A 284 1.80 23.95 37.02
N THR A 285 2.76 24.13 36.11
CA THR A 285 2.64 23.65 34.71
C THR A 285 2.38 22.15 34.59
N GLU A 286 3.08 21.34 35.38
CA GLU A 286 2.98 19.88 35.41
C GLU A 286 1.55 19.40 35.73
N THR A 287 0.93 20.01 36.74
CA THR A 287 -0.47 19.73 37.12
C THR A 287 -1.44 19.99 35.95
N HIS A 288 -1.21 21.04 35.17
CA HIS A 288 -2.03 21.34 34.00
C HIS A 288 -1.80 20.32 32.87
N ILE A 289 -0.56 19.90 32.62
CA ILE A 289 -0.25 18.87 31.62
C ILE A 289 -0.96 17.56 31.96
N ILE A 290 -0.83 17.10 33.21
CA ILE A 290 -1.50 15.88 33.71
C ILE A 290 -3.02 15.98 33.52
N THR A 291 -3.60 17.11 33.92
CA THR A 291 -5.06 17.35 33.82
C THR A 291 -5.51 17.34 32.36
N GLY A 292 -4.81 18.05 31.47
CA GLY A 292 -5.15 18.11 30.05
C GLY A 292 -4.98 16.77 29.33
N ALA A 293 -3.95 15.99 29.68
CA ALA A 293 -3.75 14.64 29.15
C ALA A 293 -4.97 13.75 29.48
N ALA A 294 -5.43 13.80 30.73
CA ALA A 294 -6.61 13.06 31.18
C ALA A 294 -7.91 13.49 30.48
N ILE A 295 -8.12 14.80 30.29
CA ILE A 295 -9.28 15.36 29.57
C ILE A 295 -9.28 14.89 28.11
N LEU A 296 -8.16 15.07 27.41
CA LEU A 296 -8.02 14.71 25.99
C LEU A 296 -8.18 13.20 25.75
N ALA A 297 -7.66 12.36 26.66
CA ALA A 297 -7.84 10.92 26.57
C ALA A 297 -9.32 10.52 26.66
N LYS A 298 -10.07 11.13 27.59
CA LYS A 298 -11.52 10.90 27.71
C LYS A 298 -12.28 11.29 26.45
N GLU A 299 -11.98 12.46 25.88
CA GLU A 299 -12.59 12.94 24.65
C GLU A 299 -12.34 11.98 23.48
N LYS A 300 -11.07 11.56 23.31
CA LYS A 300 -10.68 10.58 22.28
C LYS A 300 -11.37 9.22 22.46
N THR A 301 -11.47 8.70 23.69
CA THR A 301 -12.18 7.44 23.95
C THR A 301 -13.67 7.51 23.60
N ILE A 302 -14.32 8.64 23.89
CA ILE A 302 -15.74 8.84 23.52
C ILE A 302 -15.89 8.87 21.99
N HIS A 303 -14.96 9.52 21.29
CA HIS A 303 -14.99 9.63 19.83
C HIS A 303 -14.69 8.30 19.12
N ASN A 304 -13.72 7.52 19.63
CA ASN A 304 -13.34 6.22 19.05
C ASN A 304 -14.45 5.16 19.13
N LYS A 305 -15.34 5.25 20.12
CA LYS A 305 -16.52 4.37 20.23
C LYS A 305 -17.61 4.64 19.18
N GLN A 306 -17.44 5.63 18.30
CA GLN A 306 -18.38 5.99 17.22
C GLN A 306 -17.86 5.77 15.80
N MET A 307 -16.68 5.16 15.60
CA MET A 307 -16.18 4.86 14.25
C MET A 307 -16.39 3.40 13.82
N ASN A 308 -16.91 3.29 12.59
CA ASN A 308 -17.65 2.15 12.04
C ASN A 308 -16.80 0.93 11.66
N SER A 309 -17.48 -0.22 11.65
CA SER A 309 -17.12 -1.41 10.88
C SER A 309 -17.16 -1.12 9.37
N GLN A 310 -16.09 -0.55 8.83
CA GLN A 310 -15.91 -0.43 7.38
C GLN A 310 -15.41 -1.77 6.83
N SER A 311 -16.02 -2.26 5.75
CA SER A 311 -15.53 -3.47 5.06
C SER A 311 -14.10 -3.22 4.59
N LEU A 312 -13.20 -4.18 4.83
CA LEU A 312 -11.80 -4.09 4.40
C LEU A 312 -11.61 -4.37 2.91
N ARG A 313 -12.65 -4.87 2.22
CA ARG A 313 -12.63 -5.30 0.82
C ARG A 313 -13.92 -4.88 0.12
N LYS A 314 -13.84 -4.44 -1.14
CA LYS A 314 -15.00 -4.08 -1.97
C LYS A 314 -15.09 -5.02 -3.19
N THR A 315 -15.71 -6.18 -2.97
CA THR A 315 -15.95 -7.23 -3.97
C THR A 315 -17.01 -8.20 -3.46
N SER A 316 -17.70 -8.91 -4.37
CA SER A 316 -18.52 -10.09 -4.01
C SER A 316 -17.70 -11.39 -4.05
N GLN A 317 -16.49 -11.35 -4.60
CA GLN A 317 -15.66 -12.53 -4.84
C GLN A 317 -15.07 -13.08 -3.53
N PRO A 318 -15.13 -14.40 -3.32
CA PRO A 318 -14.55 -15.02 -2.13
C PRO A 318 -13.02 -14.94 -2.16
N LEU A 319 -12.41 -14.99 -0.97
CA LEU A 319 -10.98 -15.26 -0.82
C LEU A 319 -10.67 -16.68 -1.31
N LEU A 320 -9.38 -16.96 -1.57
CA LEU A 320 -8.94 -18.35 -1.69
C LEU A 320 -9.30 -19.09 -0.41
N PRO A 321 -10.02 -20.24 -0.47
CA PRO A 321 -10.33 -21.00 0.71
C PRO A 321 -9.04 -21.51 1.35
N VAL A 322 -9.00 -21.60 2.69
CA VAL A 322 -7.84 -22.14 3.42
C VAL A 322 -7.58 -23.58 3.02
N GLN A 323 -8.65 -24.34 2.78
CA GLN A 323 -8.58 -25.73 2.37
C GLN A 323 -9.31 -25.95 1.05
N LYS A 324 -8.71 -26.73 0.16
CA LYS A 324 -9.32 -27.16 -1.09
C LYS A 324 -10.52 -28.06 -0.80
N THR A 325 -11.66 -27.75 -1.40
CA THR A 325 -12.82 -28.63 -1.38
C THR A 325 -12.56 -29.81 -2.30
N SER A 326 -12.65 -31.03 -1.77
CA SER A 326 -12.44 -32.30 -2.46
C SER A 326 -13.63 -32.65 -3.38
N ASN A 327 -13.89 -31.79 -4.35
CA ASN A 327 -14.64 -32.18 -5.53
C ASN A 327 -13.58 -32.66 -6.52
N GLY A 328 -13.51 -33.97 -6.78
CA GLY A 328 -12.63 -34.50 -7.81
C GLY A 328 -12.74 -33.65 -9.07
N GLN A 329 -11.62 -33.34 -9.74
CA GLN A 329 -11.56 -32.42 -10.89
C GLN A 329 -12.45 -32.90 -12.04
N THR A 330 -13.76 -32.70 -11.95
CA THR A 330 -14.74 -33.04 -12.99
C THR A 330 -15.05 -31.85 -13.87
N GLU A 331 -14.79 -30.63 -13.39
CA GLU A 331 -15.15 -29.36 -14.02
C GLU A 331 -13.94 -28.40 -14.01
N TYR A 332 -14.10 -27.20 -14.62
CA TYR A 332 -13.09 -26.16 -14.61
C TYR A 332 -12.75 -25.74 -13.17
N ASP A 333 -11.46 -25.72 -12.85
CA ASP A 333 -10.95 -25.33 -11.53
C ASP A 333 -10.52 -23.85 -11.53
N ILE A 334 -11.26 -23.02 -10.80
CA ILE A 334 -10.95 -21.59 -10.59
C ILE A 334 -9.86 -21.36 -9.52
N PHE A 335 -9.52 -22.38 -8.73
CA PHE A 335 -8.45 -22.35 -7.72
C PHE A 335 -7.43 -23.47 -7.96
N PRO A 336 -6.81 -23.53 -9.15
CA PRO A 336 -5.86 -24.57 -9.45
C PRO A 336 -4.68 -24.49 -8.51
N ALA A 337 -4.33 -25.63 -7.92
CA ALA A 337 -3.25 -25.71 -6.93
C ALA A 337 -2.22 -26.78 -7.30
N PHE A 338 -0.96 -26.46 -7.04
CA PHE A 338 0.18 -27.32 -7.28
C PHE A 338 0.44 -28.17 -6.04
N GLU A 339 0.20 -29.48 -6.15
CA GLU A 339 0.42 -30.42 -5.06
C GLU A 339 1.91 -30.63 -4.77
N LEU A 340 2.28 -30.36 -3.52
CA LEU A 340 3.64 -30.46 -2.99
C LEU A 340 3.94 -31.89 -2.54
N SER A 341 5.16 -32.35 -2.81
CA SER A 341 5.57 -33.71 -2.47
C SER A 341 5.91 -33.85 -0.98
N ASN A 342 6.74 -32.95 -0.44
CA ASN A 342 7.33 -33.07 0.91
C ASN A 342 7.27 -31.78 1.73
N GLN A 343 7.07 -30.63 1.08
CA GLN A 343 7.05 -29.31 1.72
C GLN A 343 5.75 -29.13 2.51
N LYS A 344 5.84 -28.43 3.65
CA LYS A 344 4.69 -28.21 4.52
C LYS A 344 4.14 -26.80 4.39
N ILE A 345 2.81 -26.71 4.37
CA ILE A 345 2.08 -25.46 4.56
C ILE A 345 1.51 -25.48 5.97
N GLU A 346 1.83 -24.47 6.75
CA GLU A 346 1.38 -24.28 8.12
C GLU A 346 0.25 -23.22 8.15
N ARG A 347 -0.58 -23.24 9.18
CA ARG A 347 -1.80 -22.40 9.30
C ARG A 347 -1.87 -21.66 10.63
N GLY A 348 -2.27 -20.40 10.57
CA GLY A 348 -2.62 -19.56 11.72
C GLY A 348 -1.45 -18.89 12.43
N PHE A 349 -1.76 -17.82 13.16
CA PHE A 349 -0.77 -17.01 13.89
C PHE A 349 -0.08 -17.77 15.02
N THR A 350 -0.76 -18.71 15.68
CA THR A 350 -0.15 -19.53 16.74
C THR A 350 0.97 -20.42 16.22
N SER A 351 0.82 -21.03 15.04
CA SER A 351 1.89 -21.84 14.46
C SER A 351 3.05 -20.96 13.99
N LEU A 352 2.76 -19.78 13.44
CA LEU A 352 3.78 -18.80 13.07
C LEU A 352 4.59 -18.33 14.29
N ALA A 353 3.93 -17.92 15.38
CA ALA A 353 4.57 -17.53 16.63
C ALA A 353 5.48 -18.62 17.20
N LYS A 354 5.03 -19.89 17.16
CA LYS A 354 5.85 -21.04 17.58
C LYS A 354 7.08 -21.24 16.70
N SER A 355 6.95 -21.02 15.39
CA SER A 355 8.08 -21.13 14.45
C SER A 355 9.13 -20.03 14.67
N MET A 356 8.72 -18.85 15.13
CA MET A 356 9.63 -17.78 15.52
C MET A 356 10.44 -18.12 16.77
N GLY A 357 9.94 -19.00 17.65
CA GLY A 357 10.66 -19.47 18.83
C GLY A 357 11.19 -18.32 19.71
N PHE A 358 12.42 -18.45 20.21
CA PHE A 358 13.10 -17.44 21.03
C PHE A 358 14.05 -16.55 20.22
N GLN A 359 13.75 -16.31 18.93
CA GLN A 359 14.53 -15.37 18.14
C GLN A 359 14.51 -13.99 18.79
N LYS A 360 15.68 -13.37 18.96
CA LYS A 360 15.78 -12.03 19.56
C LYS A 360 15.35 -10.93 18.60
N THR A 361 15.53 -11.16 17.30
CA THR A 361 15.24 -10.16 16.27
C THR A 361 14.46 -10.81 15.14
N VAL A 362 13.36 -10.15 14.77
CA VAL A 362 12.51 -10.55 13.65
C VAL A 362 12.26 -9.33 12.76
N ILE A 363 12.34 -9.54 11.46
CA ILE A 363 12.04 -8.56 10.43
C ILE A 363 10.81 -9.07 9.68
N ILE A 364 9.74 -8.29 9.66
CA ILE A 364 8.51 -8.60 8.93
C ILE A 364 8.34 -7.58 7.81
N ASP A 365 8.84 -7.92 6.63
CA ASP A 365 8.67 -7.14 5.41
C ASP A 365 7.46 -7.66 4.62
N GLY A 366 6.97 -6.91 3.65
CA GLY A 366 5.79 -7.30 2.89
C GLY A 366 5.41 -6.34 1.78
N TYR A 367 4.56 -6.84 0.90
CA TYR A 367 4.12 -6.11 -0.28
C TYR A 367 3.09 -5.01 0.06
N SER A 368 2.83 -4.10 -0.87
CA SER A 368 1.75 -3.12 -0.72
C SER A 368 0.41 -3.83 -0.55
N GLY A 369 -0.42 -3.34 0.36
CA GLY A 369 -1.77 -3.85 0.59
C GLY A 369 -1.92 -4.77 1.79
N VAL A 370 -0.83 -5.20 2.43
CA VAL A 370 -0.83 -5.87 3.74
C VAL A 370 -1.56 -5.02 4.78
N LEU A 371 -2.44 -5.63 5.58
CA LEU A 371 -3.11 -4.94 6.68
C LEU A 371 -2.26 -5.01 7.96
N TRP A 372 -1.18 -4.23 7.99
CA TRP A 372 -0.13 -4.27 9.02
C TRP A 372 -0.65 -4.25 10.46
N ASN A 373 -1.60 -3.37 10.78
CA ASN A 373 -2.17 -3.28 12.13
C ASN A 373 -2.92 -4.55 12.55
N HIS A 374 -3.66 -5.17 11.62
CA HIS A 374 -4.39 -6.41 11.89
C HIS A 374 -3.42 -7.58 12.08
N PHE A 375 -2.47 -7.74 11.14
CA PHE A 375 -1.45 -8.80 11.20
C PHE A 375 -0.62 -8.69 12.50
N ARG A 376 -0.15 -7.49 12.82
CA ARG A 376 0.60 -7.20 14.06
C ARG A 376 -0.20 -7.59 15.29
N ALA A 377 -1.47 -7.19 15.38
CA ALA A 377 -2.31 -7.47 16.54
C ALA A 377 -2.54 -8.98 16.75
N GLN A 378 -2.81 -9.72 15.68
CA GLN A 378 -3.01 -11.18 15.74
C GLN A 378 -1.72 -11.91 16.12
N LEU A 379 -0.59 -11.54 15.50
CA LEU A 379 0.71 -12.14 15.82
C LEU A 379 1.18 -11.77 17.24
N HIS A 380 0.94 -10.53 17.68
CA HIS A 380 1.19 -10.09 19.05
C HIS A 380 0.45 -10.97 20.06
N ALA A 381 -0.86 -11.17 19.87
CA ALA A 381 -1.67 -12.02 20.75
C ALA A 381 -1.15 -13.47 20.78
N ALA A 382 -0.73 -14.01 19.63
CA ALA A 382 -0.14 -15.34 19.56
C ALA A 382 1.21 -15.45 20.28
N LEU A 383 2.09 -14.45 20.14
CA LEU A 383 3.41 -14.42 20.82
C LEU A 383 3.25 -14.31 22.35
N VAL A 384 2.36 -13.44 22.82
CA VAL A 384 2.06 -13.29 24.26
C VAL A 384 1.49 -14.57 24.84
N ALA A 385 0.65 -15.30 24.09
CA ALA A 385 0.13 -16.60 24.51
C ALA A 385 1.24 -17.67 24.65
N GLU A 386 2.32 -17.56 23.89
CA GLU A 386 3.54 -18.39 24.02
C GLU A 386 4.51 -17.84 25.09
N GLY A 387 4.14 -16.78 25.81
CA GLY A 387 4.92 -16.19 26.90
C GLY A 387 6.02 -15.22 26.45
N ILE A 388 6.00 -14.75 25.19
CA ILE A 388 6.96 -13.80 24.64
C ILE A 388 6.36 -12.39 24.72
N LYS A 389 7.12 -11.42 25.25
CA LYS A 389 6.73 -9.99 25.25
C LYS A 389 7.50 -9.22 24.18
N PRO A 390 6.99 -9.11 22.95
CA PRO A 390 7.70 -8.45 21.86
C PRO A 390 7.65 -6.92 21.98
N LEU A 391 8.73 -6.25 21.57
CA LEU A 391 8.72 -4.84 21.20
C LEU A 391 8.55 -4.70 19.68
N TRP A 392 7.63 -3.84 19.27
CA TRP A 392 7.28 -3.64 17.86
C TRP A 392 7.79 -2.30 17.35
N TYR A 393 8.61 -2.30 16.32
CA TYR A 393 9.16 -1.13 15.65
C TYR A 393 8.52 -0.98 14.27
N ASP A 394 8.03 0.21 13.95
CA ASP A 394 7.34 0.50 12.70
C ASP A 394 8.30 1.22 11.72
N ILE A 395 8.51 0.63 10.55
CA ILE A 395 9.40 1.20 9.52
C ILE A 395 8.87 2.51 8.94
N THR A 396 7.56 2.80 9.07
CA THR A 396 6.95 4.01 8.49
C THR A 396 7.51 5.29 9.08
N SER A 397 8.05 5.27 10.32
CA SER A 397 8.78 6.39 10.93
C SER A 397 10.00 6.83 10.11
N CYS A 398 10.52 5.96 9.24
CA CYS A 398 11.67 6.22 8.37
C CYS A 398 11.28 6.70 6.97
N LEU A 399 9.99 6.80 6.64
CA LEU A 399 9.55 7.33 5.34
C LEU A 399 9.92 8.81 5.22
N LYS A 400 10.20 9.23 3.98
CA LYS A 400 10.24 10.66 3.64
C LYS A 400 8.85 11.27 3.83
N PRO A 401 8.77 12.59 4.10
CA PRO A 401 7.50 13.31 4.10
C PRO A 401 6.69 13.08 2.81
N GLU A 402 5.36 13.03 2.92
CA GLU A 402 4.45 12.71 1.81
C GLU A 402 4.60 13.69 0.64
N ASP A 403 4.79 14.99 0.91
CA ASP A 403 5.03 16.04 -0.08
C ASP A 403 6.34 15.85 -0.86
N VAL A 404 7.41 15.41 -0.18
CA VAL A 404 8.68 15.08 -0.82
C VAL A 404 8.55 13.85 -1.72
N ILE A 405 7.79 12.84 -1.29
CA ILE A 405 7.52 11.66 -2.11
C ILE A 405 6.68 12.04 -3.34
N ASP A 406 5.65 12.87 -3.16
CA ASP A 406 4.78 13.31 -4.26
C ASP A 406 5.55 14.16 -5.29
N GLU A 407 6.46 15.03 -4.86
CA GLU A 407 7.38 15.75 -5.75
C GLU A 407 8.29 14.79 -6.52
N MET A 408 8.86 13.79 -5.82
CA MET A 408 9.77 12.79 -6.41
C MET A 408 9.11 11.98 -7.54
N ILE A 409 7.82 11.69 -7.45
CA ILE A 409 7.10 10.85 -8.41
C ILE A 409 6.21 11.64 -9.38
N ALA A 410 6.23 12.97 -9.32
CA ALA A 410 5.30 13.83 -10.07
C ALA A 410 5.32 13.58 -11.58
N GLU A 411 6.51 13.38 -12.17
CA GLU A 411 6.66 13.08 -13.60
C GLU A 411 6.08 11.72 -13.99
N ASN A 412 6.09 10.75 -13.07
CA ASN A 412 5.55 9.40 -13.27
C ASN A 412 4.02 9.38 -13.24
N MET A 413 3.41 10.33 -12.53
CA MET A 413 1.96 10.40 -12.43
C MET A 413 1.29 10.99 -13.68
N ASN A 414 2.03 11.69 -14.55
CA ASN A 414 1.47 12.32 -15.76
C ASN A 414 0.22 13.20 -15.46
N GLY A 415 0.29 13.94 -14.34
CA GLY A 415 -0.81 14.79 -13.86
C GLY A 415 -2.12 14.03 -13.62
N ASN A 416 -3.22 14.59 -14.13
CA ASN A 416 -4.59 14.10 -13.89
C ASN A 416 -5.06 13.04 -14.90
N ASP A 417 -4.17 12.49 -15.74
CA ASP A 417 -4.56 11.39 -16.63
C ASP A 417 -5.16 10.23 -15.78
N PRO A 418 -6.36 9.72 -16.10
CA PRO A 418 -7.04 8.74 -15.25
C PRO A 418 -6.48 7.32 -15.41
N VAL A 419 -5.64 7.05 -16.41
CA VAL A 419 -5.19 5.69 -16.75
C VAL A 419 -3.67 5.60 -16.86
N PHE A 420 -3.02 6.54 -17.54
CA PHE A 420 -1.63 6.40 -17.96
C PHE A 420 -0.68 7.30 -17.16
N GLY A 421 0.33 6.65 -16.56
CA GLY A 421 1.52 7.26 -16.01
C GLY A 421 2.77 6.80 -16.75
N LYS A 422 3.94 7.06 -16.18
CA LYS A 422 5.24 6.61 -16.69
C LYS A 422 5.98 5.84 -15.61
N ARG A 423 6.51 4.67 -15.95
CA ARG A 423 7.16 3.76 -15.00
C ARG A 423 8.31 4.47 -14.25
N TYR A 424 8.27 4.38 -12.92
CA TYR A 424 9.35 4.83 -12.05
C TYR A 424 10.50 3.82 -12.11
N THR A 425 11.72 4.32 -12.23
CA THR A 425 12.94 3.51 -12.43
C THR A 425 13.85 3.49 -11.21
N GLY A 426 13.42 4.09 -10.09
CA GLY A 426 14.15 4.03 -8.83
C GLY A 426 13.92 2.74 -8.06
N ASN A 427 14.25 2.75 -6.77
CA ASN A 427 14.18 1.60 -5.86
C ASN A 427 13.35 1.95 -4.62
N LEU A 428 12.97 0.93 -3.85
CA LEU A 428 12.14 1.13 -2.65
C LEU A 428 12.80 2.08 -1.63
N ILE A 429 14.13 2.01 -1.50
CA ILE A 429 14.92 2.87 -0.60
C ILE A 429 14.75 4.37 -0.90
N ASP A 430 14.37 4.75 -2.12
CA ASP A 430 14.18 6.16 -2.50
C ASP A 430 13.02 6.82 -1.73
N PHE A 431 12.10 6.03 -1.17
CA PHE A 431 10.97 6.49 -0.36
C PHE A 431 11.33 6.72 1.12
N PHE A 432 12.56 6.35 1.53
CA PHE A 432 12.99 6.39 2.93
C PHE A 432 14.08 7.44 3.17
N ASP A 433 14.09 7.99 4.37
CA ASP A 433 15.20 8.76 4.91
C ASP A 433 16.26 7.80 5.47
N ILE A 434 17.41 7.75 4.80
CA ILE A 434 18.52 6.85 5.15
C ILE A 434 19.06 7.14 6.56
N ASN A 435 19.05 8.41 6.99
CA ASN A 435 19.51 8.76 8.34
C ASN A 435 18.55 8.18 9.38
N LYS A 436 17.24 8.26 9.14
CA LYS A 436 16.23 7.67 10.05
C LYS A 436 16.31 6.15 10.11
N LEU A 437 16.61 5.46 9.00
CA LEU A 437 16.82 4.01 9.01
C LEU A 437 17.92 3.60 10.01
N SER A 438 19.01 4.38 10.09
CA SER A 438 20.11 4.12 11.04
C SER A 438 19.76 4.37 12.52
N LEU A 439 18.63 5.03 12.79
CA LEU A 439 18.16 5.29 14.16
C LEU A 439 17.37 4.11 14.74
N LEU A 440 16.90 3.18 13.91
CA LEU A 440 16.21 1.97 14.37
C LEU A 440 17.20 1.04 15.06
N GLN A 441 17.08 0.92 16.39
CA GLN A 441 17.96 0.10 17.22
C GLN A 441 17.19 -1.00 17.93
N GLN A 442 17.76 -2.21 17.91
CA GLN A 442 17.24 -3.36 18.64
C GLN A 442 17.54 -3.20 20.13
N ASP A 443 16.52 -3.38 20.97
CA ASP A 443 16.71 -3.46 22.41
C ASP A 443 17.02 -4.90 22.83
N THR A 444 18.31 -5.16 23.10
CA THR A 444 18.78 -6.50 23.50
C THR A 444 18.19 -7.01 24.83
N SER A 445 17.59 -6.12 25.64
CA SER A 445 16.92 -6.51 26.89
C SER A 445 15.51 -7.06 26.66
N ALA A 446 14.90 -6.81 25.50
CA ALA A 446 13.58 -7.32 25.16
C ALA A 446 13.60 -8.84 24.94
N ASP A 447 12.44 -9.49 25.15
CA ASP A 447 12.29 -10.91 24.79
C ASP A 447 12.50 -11.10 23.29
N MET A 448 11.94 -10.19 22.49
CA MET A 448 12.01 -10.16 21.03
C MET A 448 11.79 -8.72 20.53
N CYS A 449 12.63 -8.24 19.60
CA CYS A 449 12.41 -7.03 18.84
C CYS A 449 11.90 -7.39 17.44
N ILE A 450 10.77 -6.79 17.04
CA ILE A 450 10.16 -7.03 15.73
C ILE A 450 10.08 -5.70 14.98
N LEU A 451 10.82 -5.58 13.87
CA LEU A 451 10.67 -4.48 12.93
C LEU A 451 9.69 -4.89 11.83
N TYR A 452 8.63 -4.12 11.60
CA TYR A 452 7.58 -4.47 10.65
C TYR A 452 7.21 -3.32 9.71
N GLY A 453 6.66 -3.69 8.56
CA GLY A 453 6.14 -2.79 7.55
C GLY A 453 6.81 -2.99 6.18
N THR A 454 6.23 -2.39 5.14
CA THR A 454 6.77 -2.47 3.78
C THR A 454 8.14 -1.78 3.73
N GLY A 455 9.19 -2.52 3.41
CA GLY A 455 10.57 -2.04 3.42
C GLY A 455 11.31 -2.22 4.75
N ALA A 456 10.74 -2.96 5.72
CA ALA A 456 11.38 -3.25 7.01
C ALA A 456 12.81 -3.79 6.88
N SER A 457 13.09 -4.60 5.85
CA SER A 457 14.42 -5.17 5.64
C SER A 457 15.49 -4.13 5.26
N LEU A 458 15.10 -2.92 4.85
CA LEU A 458 16.02 -1.84 4.51
C LEU A 458 16.80 -1.31 5.73
N ALA A 459 16.32 -1.57 6.95
CA ALA A 459 17.03 -1.23 8.17
C ALA A 459 18.26 -2.13 8.43
N ASN A 460 18.46 -3.19 7.64
CA ASN A 460 19.59 -4.12 7.74
C ASN A 460 19.76 -4.74 9.14
N TRP A 461 18.65 -5.00 9.83
CA TRP A 461 18.64 -5.79 11.06
C TRP A 461 18.99 -7.25 10.74
N ASP A 462 19.85 -7.85 11.56
CA ASP A 462 20.17 -9.28 11.48
C ASP A 462 19.17 -10.08 12.33
N GLY A 463 18.43 -11.00 11.71
CA GLY A 463 17.35 -11.74 12.37
C GLY A 463 16.49 -12.55 11.40
N LEU A 464 15.43 -13.17 11.93
CA LEU A 464 14.49 -13.97 11.14
C LEU A 464 13.69 -13.08 10.18
N LEU A 465 13.78 -13.32 8.88
CA LEU A 465 13.05 -12.57 7.85
C LEU A 465 11.75 -13.26 7.45
N ILE A 466 10.62 -12.64 7.79
CA ILE A 466 9.28 -13.03 7.38
C ILE A 466 8.83 -12.07 6.26
N TYR A 467 8.36 -12.61 5.14
CA TYR A 467 7.78 -11.83 4.05
C TYR A 467 6.28 -12.08 3.93
N LEU A 468 5.48 -11.01 3.88
CA LEU A 468 4.03 -11.07 3.68
C LEU A 468 3.68 -10.73 2.22
N ASP A 469 3.08 -11.67 1.50
CA ASP A 469 2.58 -11.45 0.13
C ASP A 469 1.05 -11.35 0.12
N VAL A 470 0.53 -10.56 -0.82
CA VAL A 470 -0.90 -10.35 -1.02
C VAL A 470 -1.20 -10.41 -2.53
N PRO A 471 -2.15 -11.23 -2.97
CA PRO A 471 -2.56 -11.29 -4.38
C PRO A 471 -3.00 -9.92 -4.93
N LYS A 472 -2.71 -9.67 -6.21
CA LYS A 472 -2.89 -8.34 -6.82
C LYS A 472 -4.36 -7.90 -6.85
N ASN A 473 -5.26 -8.82 -7.18
CA ASN A 473 -6.70 -8.61 -7.11
C ASN A 473 -7.17 -8.21 -5.70
N GLU A 474 -6.60 -8.81 -4.66
CA GLU A 474 -6.92 -8.49 -3.27
C GLU A 474 -6.46 -7.08 -2.88
N ILE A 475 -5.27 -6.66 -3.34
CA ILE A 475 -4.80 -5.27 -3.19
C ILE A 475 -5.80 -4.30 -3.84
N GLN A 476 -6.29 -4.61 -5.05
CA GLN A 476 -7.29 -3.79 -5.72
C GLN A 476 -8.62 -3.73 -4.94
N TYR A 477 -9.09 -4.85 -4.38
CA TYR A 477 -10.31 -4.88 -3.56
C TYR A 477 -10.19 -4.06 -2.27
N ARG A 478 -9.02 -4.10 -1.63
CA ARG A 478 -8.70 -3.29 -0.44
C ARG A 478 -8.62 -1.80 -0.79
N MET A 479 -7.96 -1.46 -1.90
CA MET A 479 -7.92 -0.09 -2.43
C MET A 479 -9.33 0.46 -2.68
N ARG A 480 -10.19 -0.31 -3.38
CA ARG A 480 -11.58 0.09 -3.65
C ARG A 480 -12.43 0.26 -2.39
N ALA A 481 -12.07 -0.43 -1.30
CA ALA A 481 -12.69 -0.29 0.02
C ALA A 481 -12.13 0.87 0.85
N LYS A 482 -11.07 1.54 0.37
CA LYS A 482 -10.30 2.57 1.08
C LYS A 482 -9.64 2.04 2.37
N SER A 483 -9.29 0.75 2.40
CA SER A 483 -8.65 0.11 3.57
C SER A 483 -7.12 0.13 3.52
N ILE A 484 -6.54 0.50 2.38
CA ILE A 484 -5.09 0.64 2.16
C ILE A 484 -4.78 1.95 1.43
N THR A 485 -3.55 2.42 1.57
CA THR A 485 -3.01 3.59 0.88
C THR A 485 -1.82 3.19 -0.01
N ASN A 486 -1.38 4.09 -0.89
CA ASN A 486 -0.14 3.92 -1.64
C ASN A 486 1.07 4.07 -0.72
N LEU A 487 2.23 3.56 -1.15
CA LEU A 487 3.47 3.65 -0.39
C LEU A 487 3.82 5.11 -0.05
N GLY A 488 4.00 5.41 1.23
CA GLY A 488 4.36 6.76 1.70
C GLY A 488 3.19 7.74 1.81
N THR A 489 1.94 7.30 1.65
CA THR A 489 0.76 8.17 1.74
C THR A 489 -0.08 7.89 2.97
N THR A 490 -0.56 8.96 3.60
CA THR A 490 -1.42 8.87 4.81
C THR A 490 -2.91 8.88 4.48
N LYS A 491 -3.29 9.30 3.26
CA LYS A 491 -4.68 9.43 2.84
C LYS A 491 -4.97 8.60 1.59
N THR A 492 -6.22 8.14 1.49
CA THR A 492 -6.69 7.49 0.27
C THR A 492 -7.03 8.53 -0.80
N THR A 493 -6.77 8.20 -2.06
CA THR A 493 -7.10 9.02 -3.24
C THR A 493 -8.17 8.33 -4.08
N GLU A 494 -8.61 8.94 -5.18
CA GLU A 494 -9.53 8.31 -6.13
C GLU A 494 -8.97 6.99 -6.67
N ASN A 495 -9.83 5.99 -6.85
CA ASN A 495 -9.39 4.62 -7.18
C ASN A 495 -8.51 4.56 -8.43
N THR A 496 -8.79 5.40 -9.43
CA THR A 496 -8.01 5.50 -10.67
C THR A 496 -6.62 6.06 -10.43
N GLN A 497 -6.48 7.10 -9.59
CA GLN A 497 -5.20 7.69 -9.24
C GLN A 497 -4.37 6.75 -8.35
N SER A 498 -5.01 6.09 -7.38
CA SER A 498 -4.34 5.10 -6.53
C SER A 498 -3.83 3.91 -7.35
N TYR A 499 -4.65 3.35 -8.25
CA TYR A 499 -4.24 2.25 -9.14
C TYR A 499 -3.10 2.67 -10.08
N LYS A 500 -3.19 3.87 -10.66
CA LYS A 500 -2.12 4.41 -11.52
C LYS A 500 -0.79 4.51 -10.75
N ARG A 501 -0.80 5.04 -9.53
CA ARG A 501 0.40 5.08 -8.67
C ARG A 501 0.90 3.68 -8.33
N PHE A 502 0.02 2.74 -7.99
CA PHE A 502 0.41 1.35 -7.78
C PHE A 502 1.13 0.76 -9.01
N TYR A 503 0.53 0.89 -10.19
CA TYR A 503 1.06 0.32 -11.43
C TYR A 503 2.40 0.93 -11.85
N PHE A 504 2.50 2.26 -11.84
CA PHE A 504 3.66 2.96 -12.41
C PHE A 504 4.76 3.25 -11.40
N VAL A 505 4.48 3.21 -10.10
CA VAL A 505 5.43 3.64 -9.05
C VAL A 505 5.64 2.54 -8.01
N ASP A 506 4.61 2.21 -7.24
CA ASP A 506 4.78 1.34 -6.06
C ASP A 506 5.15 -0.09 -6.45
N TRP A 507 4.39 -0.72 -7.35
CA TRP A 507 4.62 -2.12 -7.74
C TRP A 507 5.97 -2.33 -8.44
N PRO A 508 6.45 -1.44 -9.34
CA PRO A 508 7.80 -1.55 -9.88
C PRO A 508 8.89 -1.63 -8.80
N VAL A 509 8.89 -0.73 -7.82
CA VAL A 509 9.93 -0.73 -6.77
C VAL A 509 9.77 -1.89 -5.80
N LEU A 510 8.53 -2.28 -5.48
CA LEU A 510 8.25 -3.41 -4.60
C LEU A 510 8.58 -4.75 -5.24
N ASN A 511 8.42 -4.88 -6.56
CA ASN A 511 8.81 -6.08 -7.30
C ASN A 511 10.33 -6.28 -7.29
N ILE A 512 11.11 -5.20 -7.47
CA ILE A 512 12.57 -5.24 -7.35
C ILE A 512 12.97 -5.65 -5.92
N HIS A 513 12.37 -5.05 -4.90
CA HIS A 513 12.63 -5.38 -3.49
C HIS A 513 12.28 -6.84 -3.16
N LYS A 514 11.10 -7.31 -3.57
CA LYS A 514 10.63 -8.69 -3.41
C LYS A 514 11.59 -9.69 -4.06
N GLN A 515 12.08 -9.38 -5.26
CA GLN A 515 13.07 -10.20 -5.96
C GLN A 515 14.39 -10.29 -5.17
N GLN A 516 14.87 -9.18 -4.63
CA GLN A 516 16.12 -9.12 -3.86
C GLN A 516 16.04 -9.93 -2.55
N LEU A 517 14.86 -9.99 -1.92
CA LEU A 517 14.66 -10.71 -0.66
C LEU A 517 14.46 -12.21 -0.81
N LEU A 518 13.97 -12.70 -1.95
CA LEU A 518 13.67 -14.14 -2.15
C LEU A 518 14.79 -15.11 -1.68
N PRO A 519 16.10 -14.85 -1.92
CA PRO A 519 17.16 -15.74 -1.45
C PRO A 519 17.30 -15.81 0.08
N SER A 520 16.95 -14.75 0.80
CA SER A 520 17.13 -14.61 2.25
C SER A 520 15.84 -14.73 3.07
N MET A 521 14.67 -14.85 2.43
CA MET A 521 13.41 -15.09 3.15
C MET A 521 13.49 -16.39 3.96
N ASP A 522 13.20 -16.30 5.26
CA ASP A 522 13.09 -17.45 6.15
C ASP A 522 11.67 -18.00 6.21
N ILE A 523 10.66 -17.13 6.07
CA ILE A 523 9.24 -17.48 6.05
C ILE A 523 8.51 -16.63 5.00
N ILE A 524 7.62 -17.26 4.24
CA ILE A 524 6.65 -16.59 3.35
C ILE A 524 5.24 -16.79 3.91
N VAL A 525 4.43 -15.74 3.92
CA VAL A 525 3.06 -15.75 4.43
C VAL A 525 2.10 -15.23 3.37
N ASP A 526 0.99 -15.93 3.18
CA ASP A 526 -0.17 -15.46 2.41
C ASP A 526 -1.12 -14.72 3.36
N GLU A 527 -1.18 -13.39 3.23
CA GLU A 527 -1.96 -12.51 4.12
C GLU A 527 -3.36 -12.19 3.54
N GLN A 528 -3.78 -12.81 2.42
CA GLN A 528 -5.13 -12.56 1.88
C GLN A 528 -6.24 -12.91 2.89
N ARG A 529 -5.99 -13.92 3.75
CA ARG A 529 -6.86 -14.35 4.84
C ARG A 529 -6.38 -13.76 6.16
N ILE A 530 -6.88 -12.56 6.47
CA ILE A 530 -6.38 -11.72 7.56
C ILE A 530 -6.45 -12.39 8.94
N ASP A 531 -7.48 -13.20 9.19
CA ASP A 531 -7.68 -13.92 10.46
C ASP A 531 -7.11 -15.35 10.46
N ASP A 532 -6.79 -15.91 9.29
CA ASP A 532 -6.46 -17.34 9.12
C ASP A 532 -5.39 -17.53 8.04
N ILE A 533 -4.23 -16.94 8.31
CA ILE A 533 -3.06 -16.95 7.44
C ILE A 533 -2.55 -18.38 7.20
N THR A 534 -1.89 -18.57 6.07
CA THR A 534 -1.07 -19.76 5.81
C THR A 534 0.34 -19.33 5.49
N TRP A 535 1.32 -20.12 5.91
CA TRP A 535 2.73 -19.78 5.74
C TRP A 535 3.58 -21.01 5.46
N MET A 536 4.78 -20.79 4.95
CA MET A 536 5.76 -21.84 4.64
C MET A 536 7.18 -21.34 4.94
N ALA A 537 8.05 -22.27 5.35
CA ALA A 537 9.48 -22.00 5.49
C ALA A 537 10.11 -21.64 4.13
N GLY A 538 11.01 -20.66 4.10
CA GLY A 538 11.60 -20.13 2.87
C GLY A 538 12.38 -21.16 2.06
N ASN A 539 13.04 -22.12 2.72
CA ASN A 539 13.73 -23.23 2.04
C ASN A 539 12.73 -24.17 1.34
N ASP A 540 11.62 -24.48 2.00
CA ASP A 540 10.54 -25.27 1.42
C ASP A 540 9.91 -24.52 0.25
N PHE A 541 9.69 -23.22 0.40
CA PHE A 541 9.14 -22.38 -0.66
C PHE A 541 10.03 -22.36 -1.91
N ARG A 542 11.34 -22.10 -1.75
CA ARG A 542 12.30 -22.16 -2.87
C ARG A 542 12.37 -23.55 -3.51
N SER A 543 12.24 -24.63 -2.71
CA SER A 543 12.16 -26.00 -3.22
C SER A 543 10.88 -26.25 -4.01
N ALA A 544 9.74 -25.71 -3.57
CA ALA A 544 8.46 -25.78 -4.27
C ALA A 544 8.54 -25.07 -5.63
N LEU A 545 9.09 -23.85 -5.69
CA LEU A 545 9.30 -23.13 -6.95
C LEU A 545 10.15 -23.94 -7.92
N ASN A 546 11.23 -24.58 -7.44
CA ASN A 546 12.05 -25.45 -8.28
C ASN A 546 11.28 -26.66 -8.84
N GLN A 547 10.42 -27.29 -8.03
CA GLN A 547 9.59 -28.43 -8.47
C GLN A 547 8.57 -28.00 -9.52
N MET A 548 7.93 -26.85 -9.34
CA MET A 548 6.98 -26.31 -10.30
C MET A 548 7.62 -26.13 -11.67
N LEU A 549 8.85 -25.61 -11.73
CA LEU A 549 9.60 -25.41 -12.97
C LEU A 549 9.93 -26.72 -13.73
N GLN A 550 9.65 -27.89 -13.17
CA GLN A 550 9.86 -29.18 -13.83
C GLN A 550 8.55 -29.89 -14.20
N GLN A 551 7.40 -29.21 -14.09
CA GLN A 551 6.07 -29.78 -14.26
C GLN A 551 5.15 -28.80 -15.01
N ALA A 552 3.93 -29.25 -15.34
CA ALA A 552 2.90 -28.34 -15.83
C ALA A 552 2.41 -27.43 -14.68
N ILE A 553 2.24 -26.13 -14.96
CA ILE A 553 1.88 -25.12 -13.96
C ILE A 553 0.60 -24.41 -14.41
N ARG A 554 -0.28 -24.07 -13.46
CA ARG A 554 -1.36 -23.10 -13.69
C ARG A 554 -1.16 -21.88 -12.80
N ALA A 555 -1.44 -20.72 -13.37
CA ALA A 555 -1.69 -19.52 -12.59
C ALA A 555 -3.11 -19.60 -12.01
N ARG A 556 -3.37 -18.92 -10.89
CA ARG A 556 -4.73 -18.75 -10.36
C ARG A 556 -5.46 -17.71 -11.22
N PRO A 557 -6.50 -18.09 -11.98
CA PRO A 557 -7.28 -17.13 -12.73
C PRO A 557 -8.13 -16.27 -11.78
N TRP A 558 -8.47 -15.07 -12.22
CA TRP A 558 -9.53 -14.28 -11.59
C TRP A 558 -10.32 -13.53 -12.65
N PHE A 559 -11.56 -13.18 -12.31
CA PHE A 559 -12.58 -12.79 -13.28
C PHE A 559 -13.14 -11.43 -12.89
N GLU A 560 -13.42 -10.56 -13.84
CA GLU A 560 -13.95 -9.23 -13.55
C GLU A 560 -15.17 -8.91 -14.42
N ALA A 561 -16.19 -8.32 -13.80
CA ALA A 561 -17.35 -7.79 -14.51
C ALA A 561 -16.95 -6.58 -15.35
N GLY A 562 -17.69 -6.31 -16.42
CA GLY A 562 -17.39 -5.18 -17.30
C GLY A 562 -18.58 -4.72 -18.11
N VAL A 563 -18.46 -3.52 -18.68
CA VAL A 563 -19.55 -2.81 -19.38
C VAL A 563 -20.06 -3.54 -20.63
N TRP A 564 -19.21 -4.36 -21.23
CA TRP A 564 -19.52 -5.18 -22.40
C TRP A 564 -19.71 -6.66 -22.05
N GLY A 565 -19.48 -7.02 -20.78
CA GLY A 565 -19.32 -8.39 -20.33
C GLY A 565 -20.52 -9.27 -20.62
N GLY A 566 -20.20 -10.50 -21.00
CA GLY A 566 -21.15 -11.51 -21.41
C GLY A 566 -21.52 -12.49 -20.31
N GLN A 567 -22.16 -13.57 -20.74
CA GLN A 567 -22.73 -14.60 -19.86
C GLN A 567 -22.13 -15.99 -20.11
N TRP A 568 -21.21 -16.15 -21.06
CA TRP A 568 -20.63 -17.44 -21.39
C TRP A 568 -19.85 -18.00 -20.21
N MET A 569 -18.91 -17.22 -19.65
CA MET A 569 -18.08 -17.65 -18.53
C MET A 569 -18.93 -18.02 -17.33
N LYS A 570 -19.92 -17.18 -17.01
CA LYS A 570 -20.86 -17.40 -15.91
C LYS A 570 -21.65 -18.71 -16.02
N LYS A 571 -22.05 -19.07 -17.25
CA LYS A 571 -22.84 -20.28 -17.56
C LYS A 571 -21.98 -21.55 -17.69
N LYS A 572 -20.72 -21.42 -18.12
CA LYS A 572 -19.85 -22.55 -18.49
C LYS A 572 -18.79 -22.88 -17.46
N LEU A 573 -18.33 -21.89 -16.70
CA LEU A 573 -17.28 -22.05 -15.68
C LEU A 573 -17.91 -22.18 -14.29
N THR A 574 -17.61 -23.29 -13.65
CA THR A 574 -18.08 -23.64 -12.31
C THR A 574 -17.29 -22.88 -11.24
N GLY A 575 -17.92 -22.59 -10.10
CA GLY A 575 -17.29 -21.86 -8.99
C GLY A 575 -17.38 -20.33 -9.10
N LEU A 576 -17.73 -19.76 -10.26
CA LEU A 576 -17.99 -18.33 -10.40
C LEU A 576 -19.24 -17.89 -9.67
N ARG A 577 -19.20 -16.67 -9.11
CA ARG A 577 -20.32 -16.04 -8.40
C ARG A 577 -21.47 -15.78 -9.37
N GLN A 578 -22.63 -16.31 -9.04
CA GLN A 578 -23.81 -16.22 -9.90
C GLN A 578 -24.62 -14.93 -9.69
N ASP A 579 -24.31 -14.16 -8.67
CA ASP A 579 -24.89 -12.84 -8.38
C ASP A 579 -24.12 -11.67 -9.02
N GLU A 580 -22.93 -11.90 -9.56
CA GLU A 580 -22.25 -10.92 -10.41
C GLU A 580 -23.08 -10.63 -11.67
N VAL A 581 -23.10 -9.38 -12.14
CA VAL A 581 -23.96 -8.98 -13.28
C VAL A 581 -23.57 -9.69 -14.57
N ASN A 582 -22.26 -9.84 -14.81
CA ASN A 582 -21.66 -10.51 -15.95
C ASN A 582 -20.18 -10.81 -15.64
N TYR A 583 -19.48 -11.40 -16.60
CA TYR A 583 -18.02 -11.42 -16.62
C TYR A 583 -17.56 -10.94 -17.99
N ALA A 584 -16.69 -9.94 -17.99
CA ALA A 584 -16.08 -9.42 -19.22
C ALA A 584 -14.71 -10.06 -19.42
N TRP A 585 -13.89 -10.07 -18.38
CA TRP A 585 -12.50 -10.51 -18.42
C TRP A 585 -12.28 -11.78 -17.60
N SER A 586 -11.39 -12.66 -18.08
CA SER A 586 -10.72 -13.69 -17.26
C SER A 586 -9.23 -13.53 -17.38
N PHE A 587 -8.57 -13.17 -16.28
CA PHE A 587 -7.12 -13.08 -16.18
C PHE A 587 -6.56 -14.51 -16.04
N GLU A 588 -6.64 -15.32 -17.09
CA GLU A 588 -6.18 -16.72 -17.10
C GLU A 588 -4.68 -16.81 -16.88
N LEU A 589 -3.92 -15.99 -17.62
CA LEU A 589 -2.47 -15.89 -17.52
C LEU A 589 -2.01 -14.47 -17.84
N ILE A 590 -2.25 -13.53 -16.94
CA ILE A 590 -1.65 -12.19 -16.89
C ILE A 590 -0.74 -12.17 -15.66
N THR A 591 0.47 -12.73 -15.78
CA THR A 591 1.32 -13.04 -14.62
C THR A 591 1.60 -11.89 -13.65
N PRO A 592 1.68 -10.61 -14.06
CA PRO A 592 1.81 -9.51 -13.10
C PRO A 592 0.61 -9.33 -12.15
N GLU A 593 -0.55 -9.89 -12.51
CA GLU A 593 -1.81 -9.85 -11.74
C GLU A 593 -2.15 -11.21 -11.09
N ASN A 594 -1.57 -12.32 -11.57
CA ASN A 594 -1.89 -13.65 -11.07
C ASN A 594 -0.97 -14.14 -9.94
N GLY A 595 -1.53 -14.99 -9.10
CA GLY A 595 -0.78 -15.85 -8.18
C GLY A 595 -0.56 -17.26 -8.73
N ILE A 596 0.23 -18.02 -7.98
CA ILE A 596 0.32 -19.49 -8.02
C ILE A 596 -0.13 -20.02 -6.66
N VAL A 597 -0.91 -21.10 -6.67
CA VAL A 597 -1.39 -21.73 -5.43
C VAL A 597 -0.62 -23.01 -5.20
N LEU A 598 -0.06 -23.15 -4.01
CA LEU A 598 0.57 -24.36 -3.51
C LEU A 598 -0.39 -25.12 -2.60
N GLU A 599 -0.34 -26.44 -2.64
CA GLU A 599 -1.20 -27.31 -1.86
C GLU A 599 -0.40 -28.36 -1.08
N ASN A 600 -0.68 -28.48 0.22
CA ASN A 600 -0.21 -29.58 1.06
C ASN A 600 -1.32 -30.00 2.03
N ASN A 601 -1.70 -31.28 2.03
CA ASN A 601 -2.79 -31.81 2.88
C ASN A 601 -4.09 -30.98 2.77
N ASN A 602 -4.50 -30.65 1.55
CA ASN A 602 -5.59 -29.74 1.19
C ASN A 602 -5.40 -28.28 1.62
N THR A 603 -4.38 -27.92 2.41
CA THR A 603 -4.14 -26.54 2.83
C THR A 603 -3.52 -25.75 1.68
N LEU A 604 -4.08 -24.58 1.38
CA LEU A 604 -3.70 -23.75 0.25
C LEU A 604 -2.88 -22.54 0.72
N LEU A 605 -1.83 -22.22 -0.02
CA LEU A 605 -1.02 -21.02 0.14
C LEU A 605 -0.81 -20.40 -1.24
N GLU A 606 -1.16 -19.12 -1.39
CA GLU A 606 -0.92 -18.39 -2.64
C GLU A 606 0.21 -17.40 -2.49
N VAL A 607 1.02 -17.30 -3.55
CA VAL A 607 2.00 -16.24 -3.74
C VAL A 607 1.90 -15.71 -5.17
N SER A 608 2.42 -14.51 -5.40
CA SER A 608 2.53 -13.95 -6.75
C SER A 608 3.30 -14.85 -7.72
N PHE A 609 2.84 -14.94 -8.97
CA PHE A 609 3.46 -15.76 -10.02
C PHE A 609 4.93 -15.36 -10.27
N ASP A 610 5.25 -14.07 -10.12
CA ASP A 610 6.58 -13.52 -10.36
C ASP A 610 7.71 -14.23 -9.58
N PHE A 611 7.41 -14.88 -8.46
CA PHE A 611 8.38 -15.69 -7.72
C PHE A 611 9.03 -16.78 -8.56
N LEU A 612 8.33 -17.37 -9.54
CA LEU A 612 8.92 -18.34 -10.47
C LEU A 612 10.00 -17.69 -11.36
N LEU A 613 9.74 -16.48 -11.84
CA LEU A 613 10.69 -15.70 -12.66
C LEU A 613 11.89 -15.25 -11.83
N TYR A 614 11.64 -14.80 -10.60
CA TYR A 614 12.68 -14.35 -9.68
C TYR A 614 13.60 -15.49 -9.25
N TYR A 615 13.01 -16.67 -8.99
CA TYR A 615 13.75 -17.86 -8.62
C TYR A 615 14.63 -18.36 -9.76
N ASN A 616 14.05 -18.60 -10.94
CA ASN A 616 14.81 -19.06 -12.10
C ASN A 616 14.09 -18.80 -13.44
N LYS A 617 14.15 -17.55 -13.92
CA LYS A 617 13.67 -17.15 -15.25
C LYS A 617 14.21 -17.99 -16.40
N VAL A 618 15.43 -18.53 -16.32
CA VAL A 618 16.02 -19.33 -17.41
C VAL A 618 15.33 -20.68 -17.51
N SER A 619 15.04 -21.34 -16.40
CA SER A 619 14.26 -22.58 -16.38
C SER A 619 12.83 -22.35 -16.86
N LEU A 620 12.20 -21.22 -16.53
CA LEU A 620 10.85 -20.91 -16.98
C LEU A 620 10.81 -20.55 -18.48
N LEU A 621 11.54 -19.51 -18.88
CA LEU A 621 11.44 -18.88 -20.21
C LEU A 621 12.38 -19.50 -21.25
N GLY A 622 13.43 -20.20 -20.82
CA GLY A 622 14.42 -20.81 -21.71
C GLY A 622 15.13 -19.76 -22.55
N LYS A 623 15.13 -19.97 -23.87
CA LYS A 623 15.78 -19.06 -24.83
C LYS A 623 15.28 -17.62 -24.74
N ALA A 624 14.02 -17.42 -24.36
CA ALA A 624 13.41 -16.09 -24.27
C ALA A 624 13.86 -15.30 -23.01
N ALA A 625 14.56 -15.93 -22.06
CA ALA A 625 14.95 -15.29 -20.81
C ALA A 625 15.86 -14.06 -21.00
N GLU A 626 16.68 -14.05 -22.06
CA GLU A 626 17.59 -12.92 -22.35
C GLU A 626 16.82 -11.65 -22.68
N ARG A 627 15.84 -11.72 -23.58
CA ARG A 627 15.05 -10.55 -23.99
C ARG A 627 14.11 -10.05 -22.90
N PHE A 628 13.47 -10.96 -22.16
CA PHE A 628 12.33 -10.61 -21.31
C PHE A 628 12.65 -10.56 -19.81
N GLY A 629 13.79 -11.12 -19.38
CA GLY A 629 14.18 -11.06 -17.97
C GLY A 629 13.13 -11.68 -17.05
N THR A 630 12.54 -10.84 -16.21
CA THR A 630 11.49 -11.22 -15.23
C THR A 630 10.10 -10.72 -15.65
N GLU A 631 9.91 -10.34 -16.90
CA GLU A 631 8.61 -9.95 -17.46
C GLU A 631 8.10 -11.12 -18.30
N PHE A 632 7.09 -11.86 -17.82
CA PHE A 632 6.60 -13.02 -18.57
C PHE A 632 5.98 -12.55 -19.91
N PRO A 633 6.38 -13.10 -21.07
CA PRO A 633 6.15 -12.42 -22.33
C PRO A 633 4.73 -12.58 -22.91
N ILE A 634 4.08 -13.72 -22.70
CA ILE A 634 2.79 -14.06 -23.36
C ILE A 634 1.69 -14.10 -22.30
N ARG A 635 0.56 -13.47 -22.58
CA ARG A 635 -0.64 -13.55 -21.76
C ARG A 635 -1.81 -14.21 -22.47
N PHE A 636 -2.65 -14.90 -21.70
CA PHE A 636 -3.95 -15.41 -22.11
C PHE A 636 -5.03 -14.69 -21.28
N ASP A 637 -6.05 -14.17 -21.94
CA ASP A 637 -7.23 -13.53 -21.33
C ASP A 637 -8.50 -14.01 -22.04
N PHE A 638 -9.61 -14.16 -21.32
CA PHE A 638 -10.91 -14.32 -21.95
C PHE A 638 -11.64 -12.99 -22.07
N LEU A 639 -12.08 -12.68 -23.28
CA LEU A 639 -12.99 -11.58 -23.55
C LEU A 639 -14.35 -12.17 -23.92
N ASP A 640 -15.29 -12.15 -22.97
CA ASP A 640 -16.65 -12.65 -23.14
C ASP A 640 -17.64 -11.54 -23.52
N THR A 641 -18.14 -11.60 -24.76
CA THR A 641 -19.19 -10.70 -25.28
C THR A 641 -20.51 -11.43 -25.56
N PHE A 642 -20.68 -12.69 -25.12
CA PHE A 642 -21.92 -13.46 -25.30
C PHE A 642 -23.08 -12.84 -24.54
N ASP A 643 -24.18 -12.56 -25.24
CA ASP A 643 -25.34 -11.85 -24.66
C ASP A 643 -24.98 -10.46 -24.09
N GLY A 644 -23.77 -9.94 -24.40
CA GLY A 644 -23.25 -8.66 -23.96
C GLY A 644 -23.26 -7.61 -25.07
N GLY A 645 -22.19 -6.82 -25.16
CA GLY A 645 -22.00 -5.81 -26.21
C GLY A 645 -20.62 -5.90 -26.87
N ASN A 646 -20.40 -5.05 -27.88
CA ASN A 646 -19.10 -4.95 -28.55
C ASN A 646 -18.01 -4.47 -27.58
N LEU A 647 -16.75 -4.84 -27.79
CA LEU A 647 -15.62 -4.12 -27.19
C LEU A 647 -15.50 -2.71 -27.80
N SER A 648 -14.78 -1.82 -27.14
CA SER A 648 -14.46 -0.49 -27.68
C SER A 648 -13.63 -0.59 -28.96
N ILE A 649 -13.87 0.30 -29.91
CA ILE A 649 -12.96 0.52 -31.04
C ILE A 649 -11.66 1.11 -30.49
N GLN A 650 -10.56 0.40 -30.70
CA GLN A 650 -9.31 0.66 -30.01
C GLN A 650 -8.08 0.29 -30.84
N CYS A 651 -6.90 0.69 -30.35
CA CYS A 651 -5.61 0.22 -30.84
C CYS A 651 -4.58 0.17 -29.69
N HIS A 652 -3.48 -0.55 -29.91
CA HIS A 652 -2.35 -0.61 -28.98
C HIS A 652 -1.20 0.32 -29.42
N PRO A 653 -0.39 0.83 -28.47
CA PRO A 653 0.73 1.71 -28.79
C PRO A 653 1.78 1.03 -29.65
N ARG A 654 2.47 1.79 -30.50
CA ARG A 654 3.69 1.36 -31.18
C ARG A 654 4.83 1.22 -30.17
N THR A 655 5.82 0.38 -30.48
CA THR A 655 6.96 0.10 -29.61
C THR A 655 7.72 1.35 -29.15
N ASN A 656 8.01 2.29 -30.06
CA ASN A 656 8.71 3.53 -29.66
C ASN A 656 7.82 4.41 -28.77
N TYR A 657 6.52 4.46 -29.06
CA TYR A 657 5.57 5.28 -28.31
C TYR A 657 5.41 4.80 -26.88
N ILE A 658 5.24 3.48 -26.66
CA ILE A 658 5.04 2.92 -25.31
C ILE A 658 6.29 3.14 -24.44
N LYS A 659 7.48 3.01 -25.04
CA LYS A 659 8.76 3.23 -24.37
C LYS A 659 8.96 4.71 -23.99
N GLU A 660 8.75 5.63 -24.92
CA GLU A 660 8.96 7.06 -24.69
C GLU A 660 7.94 7.65 -23.70
N LYS A 661 6.66 7.27 -23.84
CA LYS A 661 5.56 7.86 -23.06
C LYS A 661 5.32 7.18 -21.72
N PHE A 662 5.47 5.87 -21.63
CA PHE A 662 5.09 5.11 -20.44
C PHE A 662 6.25 4.33 -19.81
N GLY A 663 7.40 4.21 -20.49
CA GLY A 663 8.60 3.57 -19.94
C GLY A 663 8.61 2.04 -20.06
N GLU A 664 7.77 1.46 -20.91
CA GLU A 664 7.73 0.00 -21.11
C GLU A 664 8.77 -0.48 -22.13
N ASN A 665 9.23 -1.74 -21.96
CA ASN A 665 10.31 -2.33 -22.78
C ASN A 665 9.83 -2.93 -24.10
N PHE A 666 8.58 -3.34 -24.16
CA PHE A 666 7.92 -3.89 -25.35
C PHE A 666 6.44 -3.50 -25.33
N THR A 667 5.76 -3.64 -26.47
CA THR A 667 4.37 -3.21 -26.62
C THR A 667 3.39 -4.36 -26.61
N GLN A 668 2.10 -4.03 -26.50
CA GLN A 668 0.97 -4.94 -26.66
C GLN A 668 0.74 -5.26 -28.15
N ASP A 669 0.96 -6.52 -28.48
CA ASP A 669 0.71 -7.15 -29.78
C ASP A 669 -0.21 -8.34 -29.52
N GLU A 670 -1.39 -8.35 -30.12
CA GLU A 670 -2.43 -9.32 -29.75
C GLU A 670 -2.97 -10.12 -30.93
N THR A 671 -3.67 -11.18 -30.58
CA THR A 671 -4.47 -12.00 -31.50
C THR A 671 -5.77 -12.41 -30.81
N TYR A 672 -6.85 -12.49 -31.59
CA TYR A 672 -8.11 -13.05 -31.14
C TYR A 672 -8.25 -14.45 -31.67
N TYR A 673 -8.05 -15.45 -30.80
CA TYR A 673 -8.47 -16.81 -31.07
C TYR A 673 -9.93 -16.97 -30.65
N ILE A 674 -10.81 -17.28 -31.60
CA ILE A 674 -12.24 -17.43 -31.31
C ILE A 674 -12.46 -18.78 -30.65
N LEU A 675 -12.54 -18.80 -29.32
CA LEU A 675 -12.71 -20.03 -28.54
C LEU A 675 -14.14 -20.58 -28.70
N ASP A 676 -15.13 -19.69 -28.71
CA ASP A 676 -16.53 -19.97 -29.00
C ASP A 676 -17.20 -18.71 -29.58
N CYS A 677 -18.26 -18.86 -30.39
CA CYS A 677 -19.00 -17.72 -30.92
C CYS A 677 -20.40 -18.12 -31.40
N ALA A 678 -21.32 -17.13 -31.48
CA ALA A 678 -22.58 -17.32 -32.20
C ALA A 678 -22.40 -17.16 -33.72
N ASP A 679 -23.37 -17.63 -34.50
CA ASP A 679 -23.32 -17.58 -35.98
C ASP A 679 -23.23 -16.16 -36.56
N ASP A 680 -23.70 -15.15 -35.82
CA ASP A 680 -23.71 -13.74 -36.23
C ASP A 680 -22.53 -12.93 -35.66
N ALA A 681 -21.62 -13.57 -34.93
CA ALA A 681 -20.50 -12.93 -34.27
C ALA A 681 -19.52 -12.33 -35.28
N LYS A 682 -18.94 -11.19 -34.93
CA LYS A 682 -18.01 -10.44 -35.79
C LYS A 682 -16.77 -9.99 -35.06
N VAL A 683 -15.71 -9.72 -35.83
CA VAL A 683 -14.53 -8.97 -35.40
C VAL A 683 -14.37 -7.74 -36.30
N TYR A 684 -14.24 -6.57 -35.69
CA TYR A 684 -13.88 -5.33 -36.37
C TYR A 684 -12.36 -5.25 -36.47
N LEU A 685 -11.81 -5.08 -37.67
CA LEU A 685 -10.37 -5.16 -37.89
C LEU A 685 -9.93 -4.38 -39.13
N GLY A 686 -8.99 -3.45 -38.95
CA GLY A 686 -8.41 -2.66 -40.03
C GLY A 686 -9.40 -1.69 -40.69
N PHE A 687 -8.89 -0.77 -41.48
CA PHE A 687 -9.70 0.31 -42.05
C PHE A 687 -10.34 -0.07 -43.39
N GLN A 688 -11.43 0.60 -43.75
CA GLN A 688 -11.97 0.58 -45.12
C GLN A 688 -10.94 1.13 -46.11
N ASP A 689 -10.99 0.70 -47.38
CA ASP A 689 -9.99 1.09 -48.40
C ASP A 689 -9.98 2.61 -48.65
N ASP A 690 -11.14 3.24 -48.57
CA ASP A 690 -11.38 4.68 -48.77
C ASP A 690 -11.27 5.52 -47.47
N ILE A 691 -10.66 4.97 -46.41
CA ILE A 691 -10.50 5.67 -45.13
C ILE A 691 -9.83 7.05 -45.28
N GLU A 692 -10.49 8.06 -44.72
CA GLU A 692 -9.95 9.41 -44.54
C GLU A 692 -9.69 9.69 -43.04
N PRO A 693 -8.42 9.72 -42.59
CA PRO A 693 -8.07 9.88 -41.17
C PRO A 693 -8.69 11.11 -40.51
N SER A 694 -8.79 12.24 -41.23
CA SER A 694 -9.38 13.48 -40.73
C SER A 694 -10.89 13.36 -40.49
N LYS A 695 -11.62 12.67 -41.38
CA LYS A 695 -13.06 12.39 -41.21
C LYS A 695 -13.29 11.46 -40.04
N PHE A 696 -12.50 10.39 -39.92
CA PHE A 696 -12.59 9.48 -38.78
C PHE A 696 -12.32 10.20 -37.46
N LYS A 697 -11.25 11.02 -37.38
CA LYS A 697 -10.95 11.81 -36.18
C LYS A 697 -12.10 12.73 -35.80
N SER A 698 -12.68 13.41 -36.80
CA SER A 698 -13.80 14.34 -36.59
C SER A 698 -15.04 13.60 -36.08
N ALA A 699 -15.35 12.42 -36.63
CA ALA A 699 -16.46 11.59 -36.16
C ALA A 699 -16.28 11.16 -34.70
N LEU A 700 -15.08 10.72 -34.31
CA LEU A 700 -14.75 10.35 -32.93
C LEU A 700 -14.89 11.52 -31.96
N ILE A 701 -14.38 12.70 -32.32
CA ILE A 701 -14.48 13.91 -31.50
C ILE A 701 -15.94 14.36 -31.35
N ASN A 702 -16.71 14.35 -32.45
CA ASN A 702 -18.13 14.72 -32.41
C ASN A 702 -18.94 13.73 -31.58
N ALA A 703 -18.67 12.43 -31.69
CA ALA A 703 -19.32 11.41 -30.87
C ALA A 703 -19.09 11.66 -29.38
N GLN A 704 -17.85 11.93 -28.99
CA GLN A 704 -17.51 12.21 -27.59
C GLN A 704 -18.13 13.53 -27.08
N LYS A 705 -18.17 14.56 -27.92
CA LYS A 705 -18.63 15.91 -27.51
C LYS A 705 -20.16 16.04 -27.53
N ASN A 706 -20.82 15.47 -28.53
CA ASN A 706 -22.24 15.68 -28.81
C ASN A 706 -23.09 14.43 -28.53
N ASN A 707 -22.48 13.32 -28.09
CA ASN A 707 -23.15 12.04 -27.90
C ASN A 707 -23.82 11.53 -29.19
N GLU A 708 -23.12 11.69 -30.31
CA GLU A 708 -23.56 11.23 -31.64
C GLU A 708 -23.00 9.84 -31.94
N GLU A 709 -23.85 8.91 -32.38
CA GLU A 709 -23.40 7.56 -32.70
C GLU A 709 -22.56 7.54 -33.98
N ILE A 710 -21.50 6.72 -33.96
CA ILE A 710 -20.68 6.45 -35.13
C ILE A 710 -21.12 5.12 -35.75
N LYS A 711 -21.42 5.16 -37.04
CA LYS A 711 -21.53 3.95 -37.85
C LYS A 711 -20.13 3.45 -38.20
N VAL A 712 -19.57 2.65 -37.30
CA VAL A 712 -18.16 2.22 -37.34
C VAL A 712 -17.78 1.55 -38.66
N GLU A 713 -18.69 0.81 -39.28
CA GLU A 713 -18.46 0.11 -40.55
C GLU A 713 -18.15 1.04 -41.74
N GLU A 714 -18.43 2.35 -41.62
CA GLU A 714 -18.01 3.35 -42.62
C GLU A 714 -16.50 3.62 -42.58
N TYR A 715 -15.82 3.24 -41.49
CA TYR A 715 -14.39 3.50 -41.29
C TYR A 715 -13.58 2.22 -41.08
N VAL A 716 -14.14 1.22 -40.40
CA VAL A 716 -13.46 -0.01 -39.99
C VAL A 716 -14.15 -1.21 -40.64
N GLN A 717 -13.37 -2.15 -41.17
CA GLN A 717 -13.92 -3.38 -41.75
C GLN A 717 -14.44 -4.31 -40.64
N SER A 718 -15.40 -5.17 -40.99
CA SER A 718 -15.93 -6.21 -40.09
C SER A 718 -15.92 -7.56 -40.78
N PHE A 719 -15.49 -8.60 -40.07
CA PHE A 719 -15.42 -9.98 -40.56
C PHE A 719 -16.24 -10.89 -39.67
N THR A 720 -16.96 -11.84 -40.27
CA THR A 720 -17.66 -12.89 -39.51
C THR A 720 -16.64 -13.77 -38.81
N ALA A 721 -16.86 -14.03 -37.52
CA ALA A 721 -16.02 -14.92 -36.72
C ALA A 721 -16.56 -16.36 -36.79
N GLN A 722 -15.66 -17.33 -36.89
CA GLN A 722 -15.97 -18.74 -36.67
C GLN A 722 -15.12 -19.31 -35.54
N LYS A 723 -15.67 -20.29 -34.83
CA LYS A 723 -14.93 -21.04 -33.82
C LYS A 723 -13.62 -21.53 -34.43
N HIS A 724 -12.52 -21.29 -33.71
CA HIS A 724 -11.15 -21.64 -34.06
C HIS A 724 -10.46 -20.75 -35.11
N ASP A 725 -11.07 -19.64 -35.51
CA ASP A 725 -10.39 -18.58 -36.27
C ASP A 725 -9.34 -17.85 -35.41
N LEU A 726 -8.31 -17.31 -36.07
CA LEU A 726 -7.29 -16.48 -35.45
C LEU A 726 -7.15 -15.15 -36.22
N PHE A 727 -7.55 -14.06 -35.58
CA PHE A 727 -7.36 -12.69 -36.08
C PHE A 727 -6.07 -12.10 -35.50
N LEU A 728 -5.31 -11.39 -36.32
CA LEU A 728 -3.99 -10.87 -35.98
C LEU A 728 -4.05 -9.35 -35.81
N ILE A 729 -3.63 -8.88 -34.64
CA ILE A 729 -3.74 -7.47 -34.24
C ILE A 729 -2.35 -7.00 -33.81
N PRO A 730 -1.42 -6.78 -34.75
CA PRO A 730 -0.17 -6.11 -34.43
C PRO A 730 -0.43 -4.68 -33.94
N ASN A 731 0.44 -4.15 -33.08
CA ASN A 731 0.32 -2.81 -32.50
C ASN A 731 0.00 -1.72 -33.54
N GLY A 732 -0.83 -0.75 -33.17
CA GLY A 732 -1.33 0.30 -34.07
C GLY A 732 -2.45 -0.13 -35.05
N THR A 733 -2.95 -1.37 -34.98
CA THR A 733 -4.15 -1.80 -35.74
C THR A 733 -5.43 -1.33 -35.05
N VAL A 734 -6.36 -0.72 -35.80
CA VAL A 734 -7.73 -0.49 -35.31
C VAL A 734 -8.49 -1.81 -35.24
N HIS A 735 -9.13 -2.09 -34.10
CA HIS A 735 -9.87 -3.34 -33.92
C HIS A 735 -10.93 -3.23 -32.81
N ALA A 736 -11.83 -4.21 -32.77
CA ALA A 736 -12.68 -4.56 -31.62
C ALA A 736 -13.28 -5.96 -31.80
N SER A 737 -13.45 -6.71 -30.71
CA SER A 737 -14.32 -7.89 -30.73
C SER A 737 -15.78 -7.46 -30.72
N GLY A 738 -16.57 -7.99 -31.64
CA GLY A 738 -18.01 -7.76 -31.69
C GLY A 738 -18.75 -8.59 -30.64
N LYS A 739 -20.04 -8.31 -30.48
CA LYS A 739 -20.96 -9.08 -29.65
C LYS A 739 -20.96 -10.57 -30.05
N ASN A 740 -21.24 -11.44 -29.07
CA ASN A 740 -21.40 -12.89 -29.22
C ASN A 740 -20.11 -13.68 -29.54
N ASN A 741 -18.97 -13.19 -29.10
CA ASN A 741 -17.71 -13.93 -29.10
C ASN A 741 -17.28 -14.30 -27.68
N LEU A 742 -16.66 -15.45 -27.54
CA LEU A 742 -15.70 -15.73 -26.48
C LEU A 742 -14.33 -15.78 -27.14
N VAL A 743 -13.55 -14.74 -26.89
CA VAL A 743 -12.19 -14.63 -27.43
C VAL A 743 -11.21 -15.12 -26.38
N LEU A 744 -10.34 -16.06 -26.76
CA LEU A 744 -9.05 -16.23 -26.11
C LEU A 744 -8.10 -15.19 -26.73
N GLU A 745 -7.85 -14.13 -25.99
CA GLU A 745 -6.85 -13.14 -26.36
C GLU A 745 -5.47 -13.71 -26.03
N ILE A 746 -4.67 -13.95 -27.07
CA ILE A 746 -3.26 -14.29 -26.91
C ILE A 746 -2.48 -13.03 -27.24
N SER A 747 -1.76 -12.49 -26.27
CA SER A 747 -1.14 -11.17 -26.39
C SER A 747 0.20 -11.10 -25.68
N SER A 748 0.92 -10.00 -25.86
CA SER A 748 2.09 -9.67 -25.06
C SER A 748 1.70 -8.94 -23.76
N THR A 749 2.53 -9.07 -22.72
CA THR A 749 2.16 -8.74 -21.33
C THR A 749 2.25 -7.27 -20.85
N PRO A 750 2.41 -6.20 -21.65
CA PRO A 750 1.95 -4.89 -21.21
C PRO A 750 0.42 -4.88 -21.29
N TYR A 751 -0.29 -4.89 -20.16
CA TYR A 751 -1.71 -5.29 -20.15
C TYR A 751 -2.74 -4.17 -20.04
N ILE A 752 -2.33 -2.95 -19.69
CA ILE A 752 -3.25 -1.81 -19.50
C ILE A 752 -3.28 -0.84 -20.69
N PHE A 753 -2.48 -1.09 -21.74
CA PHE A 753 -2.22 -0.12 -22.82
C PHE A 753 -3.18 -0.28 -24.00
N THR A 754 -4.42 0.13 -23.77
CA THR A 754 -5.49 0.15 -24.78
C THR A 754 -5.97 1.58 -25.02
N PHE A 755 -5.76 2.12 -26.22
CA PHE A 755 -6.26 3.44 -26.59
C PHE A 755 -7.65 3.34 -27.17
N LYS A 756 -8.65 3.56 -26.32
CA LYS A 756 -10.06 3.53 -26.70
C LYS A 756 -10.38 4.78 -27.51
N MET A 757 -10.99 4.62 -28.68
CA MET A 757 -11.39 5.72 -29.55
C MET A 757 -12.89 5.94 -29.52
N TYR A 758 -13.67 4.85 -29.50
CA TYR A 758 -15.12 4.89 -29.46
C TYR A 758 -15.67 3.70 -28.68
N ASP A 759 -16.63 3.96 -27.81
CA ASP A 759 -17.19 2.96 -26.92
C ASP A 759 -18.71 2.82 -27.01
N TRP A 760 -19.27 3.11 -28.19
CA TRP A 760 -20.70 2.95 -28.47
C TRP A 760 -21.58 3.81 -27.55
N LEU A 761 -21.05 4.96 -27.12
CA LEU A 761 -21.68 5.92 -26.20
C LEU A 761 -22.13 5.30 -24.85
N ARG A 762 -21.53 4.18 -24.45
CA ARG A 762 -21.88 3.47 -23.23
C ARG A 762 -21.29 4.16 -22.00
N LEU A 763 -22.04 4.07 -20.91
CA LEU A 763 -21.59 4.42 -19.59
C LEU A 763 -20.93 3.21 -18.91
N ASP A 764 -20.08 3.48 -17.94
CA ASP A 764 -19.51 2.47 -17.07
C ASP A 764 -20.55 1.90 -16.09
N LEU A 765 -20.15 0.89 -15.32
CA LEU A 765 -21.04 0.26 -14.33
C LEU A 765 -21.48 1.21 -13.20
N ASN A 766 -20.86 2.40 -13.09
CA ASN A 766 -21.22 3.47 -12.16
C ASN A 766 -22.00 4.60 -12.84
N GLY A 767 -22.33 4.48 -14.13
CA GLY A 767 -23.06 5.50 -14.89
C GLY A 767 -22.20 6.68 -15.38
N GLN A 768 -20.87 6.55 -15.45
CA GLN A 768 -19.96 7.59 -15.95
C GLN A 768 -19.43 7.24 -17.35
N PRO A 769 -19.14 8.21 -18.23
CA PRO A 769 -18.46 7.94 -19.50
C PRO A 769 -17.08 7.31 -19.27
N ARG A 770 -16.73 6.28 -20.05
CA ARG A 770 -15.38 5.71 -19.97
C ARG A 770 -14.34 6.67 -20.58
N PRO A 771 -13.09 6.67 -20.06
CA PRO A 771 -12.00 7.43 -20.68
C PRO A 771 -11.78 7.03 -22.15
N ILE A 772 -11.64 8.04 -23.02
CA ILE A 772 -11.36 7.93 -24.45
C ILE A 772 -10.03 8.63 -24.74
N ASN A 773 -9.19 8.03 -25.58
CA ASN A 773 -7.80 8.38 -25.81
C ASN A 773 -7.50 8.66 -27.29
N ILE A 774 -8.35 9.47 -27.96
CA ILE A 774 -8.25 9.74 -29.41
C ILE A 774 -6.85 10.21 -29.81
N GLU A 775 -6.23 11.15 -29.08
CA GLU A 775 -4.89 11.64 -29.43
C GLU A 775 -3.81 10.57 -29.31
N HIS A 776 -3.85 9.74 -28.25
CA HIS A 776 -2.93 8.60 -28.12
C HIS A 776 -3.14 7.62 -29.28
N ALA A 777 -4.38 7.30 -29.62
CA ALA A 777 -4.68 6.41 -30.73
C ALA A 777 -4.15 6.95 -32.07
N PHE A 778 -4.42 8.21 -32.41
CA PHE A 778 -3.99 8.80 -33.68
C PHE A 778 -2.47 8.90 -33.85
N ASN A 779 -1.72 8.99 -32.75
CA ASN A 779 -0.27 8.93 -32.78
C ASN A 779 0.27 7.50 -33.07
N ASN A 780 -0.59 6.48 -33.02
CA ASN A 780 -0.20 5.07 -33.11
C ASN A 780 -0.86 4.31 -34.27
N LEU A 781 -2.01 4.78 -34.79
CA LEU A 781 -2.73 4.08 -35.86
C LEU A 781 -1.94 3.93 -37.16
N TYR A 782 -1.94 2.73 -37.72
CA TYR A 782 -1.45 2.44 -39.07
C TYR A 782 -2.62 2.46 -40.06
N PHE A 783 -2.84 3.60 -40.72
CA PHE A 783 -3.94 3.78 -41.68
C PHE A 783 -3.74 3.04 -43.02
N ASP A 784 -2.54 2.52 -43.27
CA ASP A 784 -2.23 1.66 -44.42
C ASP A 784 -2.70 0.20 -44.22
N ARG A 785 -3.11 -0.18 -42.99
CA ARG A 785 -3.77 -1.46 -42.70
C ARG A 785 -5.24 -1.43 -43.10
N LYS A 786 -5.49 -1.36 -44.41
CA LYS A 786 -6.80 -1.13 -45.01
C LYS A 786 -7.08 -2.00 -46.24
N GLY A 787 -8.34 -2.08 -46.65
CA GLY A 787 -8.77 -2.87 -47.81
C GLY A 787 -8.27 -4.33 -47.76
N ASP A 788 -7.78 -4.83 -48.90
CA ASP A 788 -7.30 -6.22 -49.08
C ASP A 788 -6.07 -6.58 -48.21
N TYR A 789 -5.35 -5.58 -47.68
CA TYR A 789 -4.26 -5.84 -46.74
C TYR A 789 -4.77 -6.60 -45.52
N VAL A 790 -5.97 -6.27 -45.04
CA VAL A 790 -6.54 -6.83 -43.81
C VAL A 790 -6.78 -8.32 -43.94
N SER A 791 -7.53 -8.77 -44.95
CA SER A 791 -7.81 -10.20 -45.17
C SER A 791 -6.54 -11.01 -45.48
N SER A 792 -5.55 -10.38 -46.10
CA SER A 792 -4.31 -11.05 -46.53
C SER A 792 -3.28 -11.18 -45.41
N ASN A 793 -3.20 -10.21 -44.49
CA ASN A 793 -2.11 -10.12 -43.51
C ASN A 793 -2.58 -10.07 -42.06
N LEU A 794 -3.84 -9.73 -41.80
CA LEU A 794 -4.40 -9.60 -40.45
C LEU A 794 -5.39 -10.71 -40.09
N ILE A 795 -5.66 -11.65 -41.01
CA ILE A 795 -6.41 -12.88 -40.73
C ILE A 795 -5.46 -14.05 -40.94
N SER A 796 -5.32 -14.91 -39.92
CA SER A 796 -4.46 -16.08 -40.02
C SER A 796 -5.08 -17.13 -40.94
N HIS A 797 -4.26 -17.71 -41.81
CA HIS A 797 -4.67 -18.80 -42.71
C HIS A 797 -4.03 -20.11 -42.21
N PRO A 798 -4.79 -21.00 -41.53
CA PRO A 798 -4.24 -22.21 -40.93
C PRO A 798 -3.58 -23.14 -41.95
N LYS A 799 -2.42 -23.71 -41.60
CA LYS A 799 -1.66 -24.63 -42.46
C LYS A 799 -1.30 -25.88 -41.70
N VAL A 800 -1.64 -27.05 -42.25
CA VAL A 800 -1.15 -28.32 -41.70
C VAL A 800 0.35 -28.45 -42.00
N ILE A 801 1.16 -28.62 -40.97
CA ILE A 801 2.63 -28.74 -41.09
C ILE A 801 3.15 -30.14 -40.75
N LYS A 802 2.32 -30.97 -40.11
CA LYS A 802 2.63 -32.37 -39.79
C LYS A 802 1.33 -33.15 -39.63
N GLU A 803 1.29 -34.39 -40.12
CA GLU A 803 0.17 -35.32 -39.93
C GLU A 803 0.68 -36.70 -39.49
N TRP A 804 -0.16 -37.44 -38.77
CA TRP A 804 0.00 -38.84 -38.42
C TRP A 804 -1.39 -39.51 -38.36
N ASN A 805 -1.45 -40.82 -38.11
CA ASN A 805 -2.71 -41.59 -38.19
C ASN A 805 -3.84 -41.05 -37.29
N GLU A 806 -3.51 -40.51 -36.12
CA GLU A 806 -4.48 -40.12 -35.08
C GLU A 806 -4.43 -38.61 -34.78
N GLY A 807 -3.83 -37.81 -35.66
CA GLY A 807 -3.78 -36.36 -35.48
C GLY A 807 -2.88 -35.59 -36.45
N ARG A 808 -2.81 -34.28 -36.23
CA ARG A 808 -2.03 -33.32 -37.02
C ARG A 808 -1.61 -32.11 -36.21
N VAL A 809 -0.58 -31.40 -36.68
CA VAL A 809 -0.20 -30.07 -36.20
C VAL A 809 -0.60 -29.05 -37.25
N VAL A 810 -1.43 -28.09 -36.83
CA VAL A 810 -1.87 -26.96 -37.63
C VAL A 810 -1.12 -25.72 -37.15
N LYS A 811 -0.28 -25.15 -38.01
CA LYS A 811 0.33 -23.84 -37.79
C LYS A 811 -0.75 -22.78 -37.97
N LEU A 812 -0.88 -21.86 -37.02
CA LEU A 812 -1.67 -20.64 -37.15
C LEU A 812 -0.67 -19.48 -37.32
N PRO A 813 -0.32 -19.10 -38.56
CA PRO A 813 0.69 -18.07 -38.79
C PRO A 813 0.31 -16.76 -38.09
N THR A 814 1.25 -16.19 -37.33
CA THR A 814 1.12 -14.88 -36.68
C THR A 814 1.78 -13.79 -37.52
N HIS A 815 1.45 -12.52 -37.25
CA HIS A 815 2.01 -11.39 -37.99
C HIS A 815 3.54 -11.31 -37.77
N PRO A 816 4.35 -10.78 -38.71
CA PRO A 816 5.80 -10.63 -38.51
C PRO A 816 6.18 -9.82 -37.26
N GLU A 817 5.40 -8.80 -36.91
CA GLU A 817 5.59 -7.98 -35.70
C GLU A 817 5.33 -8.77 -34.40
N HIS A 818 4.51 -9.82 -34.44
CA HIS A 818 4.23 -10.64 -33.26
C HIS A 818 5.48 -11.45 -32.90
N PHE A 819 6.01 -11.29 -31.70
CA PHE A 819 7.18 -12.06 -31.26
C PHE A 819 6.86 -13.52 -30.90
N TYR A 820 5.57 -13.86 -30.74
CA TYR A 820 5.11 -15.20 -30.44
C TYR A 820 4.43 -15.84 -31.65
N THR A 821 4.29 -17.16 -31.58
CA THR A 821 3.62 -17.97 -32.58
C THR A 821 2.64 -18.93 -31.93
N VAL A 822 1.67 -19.42 -32.70
CA VAL A 822 0.60 -20.29 -32.21
C VAL A 822 0.51 -21.53 -33.09
N ASP A 823 0.53 -22.69 -32.44
CA ASP A 823 0.30 -24.00 -33.05
C ASP A 823 -0.93 -24.64 -32.42
N ARG A 824 -1.70 -25.38 -33.22
CA ARG A 824 -2.81 -26.20 -32.73
C ARG A 824 -2.55 -27.66 -33.04
N TYR A 825 -2.50 -28.47 -31.98
CA TYR A 825 -2.40 -29.91 -32.06
C TYR A 825 -3.81 -30.50 -32.06
N GLU A 826 -4.18 -31.14 -33.16
CA GLU A 826 -5.50 -31.78 -33.31
C GLU A 826 -5.31 -33.29 -33.29
N PHE A 827 -5.86 -33.99 -32.30
CA PHE A 827 -5.63 -35.43 -32.12
C PHE A 827 -6.84 -36.12 -31.47
N THR A 828 -6.90 -37.44 -31.56
CA THR A 828 -7.98 -38.24 -30.96
C THR A 828 -7.56 -39.09 -29.77
N ASN A 829 -6.28 -39.44 -29.66
CA ASN A 829 -5.77 -40.35 -28.63
C ASN A 829 -4.58 -39.73 -27.88
N ASP A 830 -3.38 -39.71 -28.45
CA ASP A 830 -2.22 -39.08 -27.81
C ASP A 830 -1.28 -38.35 -28.76
N THR A 831 -0.46 -37.48 -28.17
CA THR A 831 0.65 -36.81 -28.86
C THR A 831 1.79 -36.50 -27.89
N THR A 832 3.00 -36.40 -28.41
CA THR A 832 4.18 -35.93 -27.67
C THR A 832 4.66 -34.62 -28.27
N ILE A 833 4.83 -33.62 -27.41
CA ILE A 833 5.20 -32.26 -27.79
C ILE A 833 6.56 -31.91 -27.20
N LYS A 834 7.48 -31.42 -28.04
CA LYS A 834 8.81 -30.95 -27.64
C LYS A 834 8.77 -29.46 -27.39
N THR A 835 9.32 -29.00 -26.28
CA THR A 835 9.41 -27.56 -25.95
C THR A 835 10.48 -26.84 -26.76
N ASN A 836 11.50 -27.58 -27.20
CA ASN A 836 12.68 -27.05 -27.89
C ASN A 836 13.35 -25.88 -27.14
N GLY A 837 13.29 -25.92 -25.80
CA GLY A 837 13.85 -24.88 -24.93
C GLY A 837 13.05 -23.58 -24.89
N GLN A 838 11.75 -23.63 -25.19
CA GLN A 838 10.80 -22.53 -25.06
C GLN A 838 9.78 -22.82 -23.98
N CYS A 839 9.28 -21.77 -23.33
CA CYS A 839 8.09 -21.86 -22.50
C CYS A 839 6.85 -22.02 -23.40
N HIS A 840 6.01 -23.01 -23.13
CA HIS A 840 4.76 -23.20 -23.85
C HIS A 840 3.58 -22.73 -22.99
N CYS A 841 2.76 -21.82 -23.51
CA CYS A 841 1.45 -21.46 -22.94
C CYS A 841 0.38 -22.27 -23.67
N CYS A 842 -0.41 -23.05 -22.94
CA CYS A 842 -1.28 -24.07 -23.50
C CYS A 842 -2.72 -23.89 -23.05
N MET A 843 -3.68 -24.23 -23.93
CA MET A 843 -5.10 -24.36 -23.57
C MET A 843 -5.77 -25.44 -24.40
N LEU A 844 -6.60 -26.26 -23.75
CA LEU A 844 -7.51 -27.16 -24.46
C LEU A 844 -8.69 -26.36 -25.01
N VAL A 845 -8.74 -26.20 -26.33
CA VAL A 845 -9.73 -25.37 -27.05
C VAL A 845 -10.81 -26.19 -27.77
N GLU A 846 -10.70 -27.52 -27.80
CA GLU A 846 -11.77 -28.45 -28.22
C GLU A 846 -11.56 -29.78 -27.50
N GLY A 847 -12.65 -30.47 -27.17
CA GLY A 847 -12.63 -31.70 -26.35
C GLY A 847 -12.98 -31.41 -24.88
N GLU A 848 -13.19 -32.47 -24.09
CA GLU A 848 -13.64 -32.34 -22.69
C GLU A 848 -12.48 -32.12 -21.72
N GLU A 849 -11.46 -32.98 -21.80
CA GLU A 849 -10.28 -32.95 -20.94
C GLU A 849 -9.08 -33.64 -21.61
N ILE A 850 -7.88 -33.31 -21.14
CA ILE A 850 -6.63 -33.97 -21.50
C ILE A 850 -5.82 -34.28 -20.25
N GLU A 851 -5.03 -35.36 -20.30
CA GLU A 851 -3.99 -35.61 -19.31
C GLU A 851 -2.63 -35.21 -19.88
N VAL A 852 -1.87 -34.43 -19.12
CA VAL A 852 -0.53 -33.99 -19.48
C VAL A 852 0.48 -34.64 -18.54
N ILE A 853 1.41 -35.38 -19.12
CA ILE A 853 2.43 -36.13 -18.39
C ILE A 853 3.77 -35.44 -18.58
N VAL A 854 4.34 -34.96 -17.48
CA VAL A 854 5.65 -34.31 -17.41
C VAL A 854 6.49 -35.01 -16.36
N ASN A 855 7.67 -35.51 -16.74
CA ASN A 855 8.60 -36.18 -15.83
C ASN A 855 7.94 -37.27 -14.95
N GLY A 856 6.97 -38.00 -15.52
CA GLY A 856 6.23 -39.06 -14.84
C GLY A 856 5.05 -38.61 -13.96
N LYS A 857 4.85 -37.30 -13.75
CA LYS A 857 3.65 -36.76 -13.08
C LYS A 857 2.57 -36.43 -14.10
N THR A 858 1.35 -36.84 -13.82
CA THR A 858 0.17 -36.64 -14.67
C THR A 858 -0.70 -35.55 -14.06
N THR A 859 -1.13 -34.58 -14.86
CA THR A 859 -2.09 -33.54 -14.48
C THR A 859 -3.23 -33.50 -15.49
N VAL A 860 -4.47 -33.43 -15.01
CA VAL A 860 -5.64 -33.32 -15.88
C VAL A 860 -5.94 -31.84 -16.12
N PHE A 861 -6.19 -31.47 -17.37
CA PHE A 861 -6.65 -30.14 -17.76
C PHE A 861 -7.98 -30.26 -18.51
N LYS A 862 -8.93 -29.41 -18.14
CA LYS A 862 -10.25 -29.33 -18.76
C LYS A 862 -10.26 -28.35 -19.92
N TYR A 863 -11.33 -28.45 -20.71
CA TYR A 863 -11.67 -27.43 -21.70
C TYR A 863 -11.58 -26.02 -21.09
N ALA A 864 -10.99 -25.09 -21.85
CA ALA A 864 -10.77 -23.70 -21.48
C ALA A 864 -9.76 -23.45 -20.33
N GLU A 865 -9.15 -24.48 -19.74
CA GLU A 865 -8.11 -24.26 -18.73
C GLU A 865 -6.76 -23.92 -19.35
N THR A 866 -6.17 -22.81 -18.90
CA THR A 866 -4.81 -22.42 -19.26
C THR A 866 -3.78 -23.11 -18.38
N PHE A 867 -2.71 -23.61 -18.97
CA PHE A 867 -1.53 -24.13 -18.26
C PHE A 867 -0.24 -23.79 -19.02
N ILE A 868 0.88 -23.84 -18.31
CA ILE A 868 2.22 -23.57 -18.85
C ILE A 868 3.09 -24.81 -18.72
N ILE A 869 3.90 -25.07 -19.74
CA ILE A 869 5.03 -25.99 -19.66
C ILE A 869 6.33 -25.16 -19.67
N PRO A 870 7.10 -25.14 -18.55
CA PRO A 870 8.38 -24.47 -18.47
C PRO A 870 9.39 -24.96 -19.50
N ALA A 871 10.29 -24.08 -19.94
CA ALA A 871 11.32 -24.42 -20.91
C ALA A 871 12.33 -25.48 -20.43
N SER A 872 12.47 -25.70 -19.12
CA SER A 872 13.28 -26.78 -18.54
C SER A 872 12.73 -28.18 -18.83
N VAL A 873 11.44 -28.30 -19.13
CA VAL A 873 10.84 -29.55 -19.61
C VAL A 873 11.22 -29.73 -21.07
N GLN A 874 11.87 -30.83 -21.45
CA GLN A 874 12.29 -31.04 -22.84
C GLN A 874 11.14 -31.44 -23.76
N GLU A 875 10.28 -32.32 -23.26
CA GLU A 875 9.08 -32.80 -23.94
C GLU A 875 8.04 -33.25 -22.91
N TYR A 876 6.79 -33.32 -23.35
CA TYR A 876 5.66 -33.78 -22.53
C TYR A 876 4.69 -34.58 -23.39
N LYS A 877 3.99 -35.52 -22.75
CA LYS A 877 2.96 -36.33 -23.40
C LYS A 877 1.58 -35.77 -23.07
N VAL A 878 0.68 -35.79 -24.05
CA VAL A 878 -0.72 -35.41 -23.89
C VAL A 878 -1.61 -36.58 -24.30
N LEU A 879 -2.55 -36.94 -23.45
CA LEU A 879 -3.52 -38.03 -23.65
C LEU A 879 -4.94 -37.47 -23.67
N ASN A 880 -5.77 -37.93 -24.60
CA ASN A 880 -7.22 -37.75 -24.61
C ASN A 880 -7.89 -39.08 -24.25
N GLN A 881 -8.28 -39.26 -22.99
CA GLN A 881 -8.91 -40.51 -22.53
C GLN A 881 -10.42 -40.58 -22.81
N LYS A 882 -11.09 -39.45 -23.08
CA LYS A 882 -12.55 -39.39 -23.28
C LYS A 882 -12.97 -39.78 -24.70
N GLY A 883 -12.02 -39.95 -25.61
CA GLY A 883 -12.29 -40.17 -27.03
C GLY A 883 -12.73 -38.88 -27.73
N GLY A 884 -13.15 -38.98 -28.99
CA GLY A 884 -13.47 -37.81 -29.79
C GLY A 884 -12.24 -36.99 -30.18
N LYS A 885 -12.44 -35.73 -30.60
CA LYS A 885 -11.35 -34.82 -31.01
C LYS A 885 -10.92 -33.96 -29.82
N ALA A 886 -9.61 -33.77 -29.65
CA ALA A 886 -9.01 -32.83 -28.73
C ALA A 886 -8.12 -31.84 -29.51
N TYR A 887 -8.36 -30.54 -29.33
CA TYR A 887 -7.54 -29.48 -29.93
C TYR A 887 -6.79 -28.75 -28.82
N LEU A 888 -5.47 -28.93 -28.77
CA LEU A 888 -4.59 -28.24 -27.84
C LEU A 888 -3.90 -27.09 -28.56
N LEU A 889 -4.19 -25.86 -28.12
CA LEU A 889 -3.50 -24.66 -28.56
C LEU A 889 -2.20 -24.48 -27.77
N VAL A 890 -1.11 -24.15 -28.45
CA VAL A 890 0.23 -23.96 -27.88
C VAL A 890 0.84 -22.67 -28.43
N ALA A 891 1.03 -21.68 -27.56
CA ALA A 891 1.69 -20.41 -27.87
C ALA A 891 3.08 -20.35 -27.23
N TYR A 892 4.06 -19.87 -27.98
CA TYR A 892 5.45 -19.75 -27.52
C TYR A 892 6.21 -18.66 -28.29
N VAL A 893 7.33 -18.20 -27.73
CA VAL A 893 8.17 -17.15 -28.35
C VAL A 893 8.91 -17.70 -29.57
N LYS A 894 8.91 -16.96 -30.68
CA LYS A 894 9.66 -17.30 -31.90
C LYS A 894 11.17 -17.26 -31.62
N ASN A 895 11.95 -18.17 -32.21
CA ASN A 895 13.39 -18.25 -31.93
C ASN A 895 14.12 -16.94 -32.29
N GLU A 896 13.77 -16.32 -33.42
CA GLU A 896 14.27 -15.02 -33.89
C GLU A 896 13.88 -13.84 -32.98
N SER A 897 12.98 -14.07 -32.04
CA SER A 897 12.50 -13.10 -31.07
C SER A 897 13.03 -13.32 -29.65
N CYS A 898 13.85 -14.35 -29.42
CA CYS A 898 14.37 -14.68 -28.08
C CYS A 898 15.51 -13.77 -27.62
N THR A 899 16.28 -13.24 -28.57
CA THR A 899 17.34 -12.27 -28.32
C THR A 899 16.84 -10.88 -28.66
N SER A 900 17.29 -9.85 -27.94
CA SER A 900 17.06 -8.46 -28.35
C SER A 900 17.82 -8.22 -29.66
N ASN A 901 17.11 -8.04 -30.78
CA ASN A 901 17.74 -7.51 -31.98
C ASN A 901 18.24 -6.10 -31.64
N GLN A 902 19.57 -5.91 -31.64
CA GLN A 902 20.18 -4.58 -31.68
C GLN A 902 19.84 -3.96 -33.03
N ASN A 903 18.68 -3.29 -33.13
CA ASN A 903 18.37 -2.39 -34.23
C ASN A 903 17.74 -1.12 -33.66
#